data_AF-A0A1Z8TJN9-F1
#
_entry.id   AF-A0A1Z8TJN9-F1
#
_cell.length_a   1.000
_cell.length_b   1.000
_cell.length_c   1.000
_cell.angle_alpha   90.00
_cell.angle_beta   90.00
_cell.angle_gamma   90.00
#
_symmetry.space_group_name_H-M   'P 1'
#
loop_
_entity.id
_entity.type
_entity.pdbx_description
1 polymer ?
#
loop_
_entity_poly.entity_id
_entity_poly.type
_entity_poly.pdbx_seq_one_letter_code
_entity_poly.pdbx_strand_id
1 'polypeptide(L)'
;MAFFQVTSPDIAGLSLGGATLRLLESHGFTSDEKYLLVRATYTDDADTSYGLNYGYFVYDLLNREYVSTLNALVGGVNSARDFDVTRAEIIGSSNDWSCVALVSNKGIEGSRLMMLRSDQTVLDDLLAIHTELRDVAIENFKIDRSGRFLAIQTSNPQLALDSQPDTNDSSDIYLLDLNTSAVIRVSYPGGGEVNEPAYLKSIFVANNEVRIAFVSDAAFVSPSKIDTNSSNISAESGYRSDAYVWSARIHQSGTLGGITYHLQSVDIDGTAAGFVSRSDYFGLANSGAFFSSTSEIISDDDTNGSKDVFVRSEAGEITRLVIPSLGEMSDGAQFLSASDSGNHVALLSFSEEVAGSSGAQQLVVLDMQSGEYKIASASMAGALANNWVTSGTLSPSGYSVAFTTSANNLTPEAAIASSGSLFVDMADLLPISGRVYHWASHALLGGVQLDVVEATGGGEDVGELLATAVSDSGGQYSLVSKAVGDAVISATRDLALQDMSRVVTSADALAALKIAVGINPNPNEIYPTSPYQYIAADVNKDGRVTSADALSTLKIAVGLSESIPQEWLLVPEIEDFWDETLEEYTLSKSFIEWYSGGLPFTSPELSEANFVAILLGDVNGSWEPPAGASVLNIEYFIALQTAGLASIEQWGVFPSV
;
A
#
# COMPACT_ATOMS: atom_id res chain seq x y z
N MET A 1 -0.47 21.40 9.90
CA MET A 1 0.02 20.13 10.44
C MET A 1 -0.83 19.81 11.65
N ALA A 2 -1.39 18.61 11.75
CA ALA A 2 -2.21 18.22 12.89
C ALA A 2 -1.45 17.26 13.80
N PHE A 3 -1.28 17.63 15.07
CA PHE A 3 -0.68 16.78 16.10
C PHE A 3 -1.72 16.52 17.20
N PHE A 4 -2.05 15.25 17.46
CA PHE A 4 -3.08 14.91 18.45
C PHE A 4 -2.89 13.52 19.06
N GLN A 5 -3.45 13.33 20.25
CA GLN A 5 -3.61 12.02 20.88
C GLN A 5 -4.86 11.33 20.34
N VAL A 6 -4.74 10.07 19.91
CA VAL A 6 -5.86 9.24 19.46
C VAL A 6 -6.80 8.97 20.65
N THR A 7 -8.11 9.09 20.42
CA THR A 7 -9.13 8.93 21.46
C THR A 7 -9.20 7.48 21.97
N SER A 8 -9.85 7.25 23.11
CA SER A 8 -10.06 5.86 23.58
C SER A 8 -11.11 5.18 22.70
N PRO A 9 -10.87 3.95 22.21
CA PRO A 9 -11.92 3.16 21.58
C PRO A 9 -12.94 2.68 22.62
N ASP A 10 -14.15 2.35 22.16
CA ASP A 10 -15.12 1.63 22.98
C ASP A 10 -14.71 0.14 23.08
N ILE A 11 -14.21 -0.23 24.25
CA ILE A 11 -13.77 -1.59 24.57
C ILE A 11 -14.76 -2.33 25.47
N ALA A 12 -15.87 -1.69 25.88
CA ALA A 12 -16.83 -2.31 26.79
C ALA A 12 -17.56 -3.51 26.15
N GLY A 13 -17.71 -3.48 24.82
CA GLY A 13 -18.27 -4.60 24.04
C GLY A 13 -17.32 -5.79 23.89
N LEU A 14 -16.03 -5.64 24.24
CA LEU A 14 -15.01 -6.67 24.11
C LEU A 14 -14.73 -7.42 25.42
N SER A 15 -15.19 -6.89 26.56
CA SER A 15 -15.03 -7.51 27.88
C SER A 15 -16.30 -8.22 28.38
N LEU A 16 -16.11 -9.17 29.29
CA LEU A 16 -17.16 -9.77 30.10
C LEU A 16 -17.47 -8.91 31.34
N GLY A 17 -16.45 -8.31 31.94
CA GLY A 17 -16.54 -7.35 33.05
C GLY A 17 -16.32 -5.91 32.61
N GLY A 18 -15.87 -5.06 33.55
CA GLY A 18 -15.31 -3.76 33.22
C GLY A 18 -13.98 -3.91 32.49
N ALA A 19 -13.65 -2.99 31.59
CA ALA A 19 -12.39 -2.99 30.86
C ALA A 19 -11.54 -1.78 31.23
N THR A 20 -10.25 -2.02 31.47
CA THR A 20 -9.26 -0.95 31.67
C THR A 20 -8.28 -0.94 30.51
N LEU A 21 -8.29 0.15 29.72
CA LEU A 21 -7.34 0.36 28.64
C LEU A 21 -5.92 0.54 29.18
N ARG A 22 -4.98 -0.24 28.66
CA ARG A 22 -3.57 -0.22 29.07
C ARG A 22 -2.67 0.43 28.04
N LEU A 23 -2.85 0.10 26.76
CA LEU A 23 -1.92 0.51 25.71
C LEU A 23 -2.68 0.72 24.40
N LEU A 24 -2.36 1.78 23.66
CA LEU A 24 -2.79 1.99 22.27
C LEU A 24 -1.57 1.99 21.36
N GLU A 25 -1.63 1.26 20.26
CA GLU A 25 -0.53 1.17 19.29
C GLU A 25 -1.04 1.27 17.85
N SER A 26 -0.22 1.82 16.97
CA SER A 26 -0.44 1.81 15.52
C SER A 26 0.04 0.49 14.88
N HIS A 27 -0.73 -0.02 13.92
CA HIS A 27 -0.44 -1.25 13.16
C HIS A 27 -0.53 -1.06 11.63
N GLY A 28 -0.47 0.19 11.17
CA GLY A 28 -0.38 0.54 9.75
C GLY A 28 -1.44 1.55 9.30
N PHE A 29 -1.09 2.32 8.27
CA PHE A 29 -2.00 3.23 7.57
C PHE A 29 -2.56 2.57 6.32
N THR A 30 -3.77 2.97 5.92
CA THR A 30 -4.23 2.79 4.55
C THR A 30 -3.35 3.55 3.55
N SER A 31 -3.39 3.17 2.28
CA SER A 31 -2.53 3.74 1.21
C SER A 31 -2.76 5.22 0.97
N ASP A 32 -3.93 5.73 1.32
CA ASP A 32 -4.35 7.14 1.26
C ASP A 32 -4.16 7.88 2.60
N GLU A 33 -3.60 7.21 3.61
CA GLU A 33 -3.26 7.78 4.92
C GLU A 33 -4.42 8.39 5.71
N LYS A 34 -5.65 8.07 5.32
CA LYS A 34 -6.84 8.54 6.03
C LYS A 34 -7.14 7.68 7.23
N TYR A 35 -6.95 6.37 7.12
CA TYR A 35 -7.27 5.43 8.19
C TYR A 35 -6.01 4.85 8.80
N LEU A 36 -6.06 4.66 10.12
CA LEU A 36 -5.03 4.01 10.92
C LEU A 36 -5.61 2.77 11.58
N LEU A 37 -4.92 1.64 11.46
CA LEU A 37 -5.23 0.46 12.26
C LEU A 37 -4.65 0.64 13.66
N VAL A 38 -5.51 0.59 14.67
CA VAL A 38 -5.18 0.81 16.08
C VAL A 38 -5.42 -0.46 16.86
N ARG A 39 -4.40 -0.92 17.60
CA ARG A 39 -4.54 -1.98 18.59
C ARG A 39 -4.76 -1.35 19.96
N ALA A 40 -5.81 -1.80 20.65
CA ALA A 40 -6.03 -1.54 22.06
C ALA A 40 -5.72 -2.80 22.88
N THR A 41 -4.78 -2.68 23.82
CA THR A 41 -4.54 -3.71 24.83
C THR A 41 -5.24 -3.30 26.13
N TYR A 42 -6.05 -4.19 26.68
CA TYR A 42 -6.83 -3.92 27.89
C TYR A 42 -6.85 -5.12 28.84
N THR A 43 -7.19 -4.85 30.11
CA THR A 43 -7.50 -5.89 31.10
C THR A 43 -9.00 -5.96 31.32
N ASP A 44 -9.53 -7.17 31.46
CA ASP A 44 -10.94 -7.44 31.78
C ASP A 44 -11.08 -7.75 33.27
N ASP A 45 -11.94 -7.01 33.99
CA ASP A 45 -12.17 -7.20 35.42
C ASP A 45 -12.80 -8.56 35.76
N ALA A 46 -13.44 -9.22 34.78
CA ALA A 46 -13.93 -10.58 34.94
C ALA A 46 -12.82 -11.64 34.77
N ASP A 47 -11.69 -11.28 34.17
CA ASP A 47 -10.53 -12.17 34.02
C ASP A 47 -9.66 -12.17 35.28
N THR A 48 -9.87 -13.19 36.12
CA THR A 48 -9.12 -13.38 37.38
C THR A 48 -7.64 -13.74 37.19
N SER A 49 -7.21 -14.05 35.96
CA SER A 49 -5.80 -14.26 35.63
C SER A 49 -5.04 -12.95 35.39
N TYR A 50 -5.76 -11.83 35.28
CA TYR A 50 -5.23 -10.52 34.86
C TYR A 50 -4.54 -10.58 33.48
N GLY A 51 -5.07 -11.42 32.57
CA GLY A 51 -4.59 -11.54 31.22
C GLY A 51 -4.79 -10.26 30.40
N LEU A 52 -3.90 -10.04 29.44
CA LEU A 52 -4.06 -8.99 28.45
C LEU A 52 -4.99 -9.48 27.34
N ASN A 53 -5.92 -8.62 26.96
CA ASN A 53 -6.88 -8.86 25.88
C ASN A 53 -6.63 -7.83 24.78
N TYR A 54 -7.01 -8.15 23.53
CA TYR A 54 -6.65 -7.36 22.36
C TYR A 54 -7.88 -7.01 21.51
N GLY A 55 -8.04 -5.71 21.25
CA GLY A 55 -9.02 -5.19 20.30
C GLY A 55 -8.31 -4.47 19.16
N TYR A 56 -8.80 -4.65 17.93
CA TYR A 56 -8.31 -3.92 16.75
C TYR A 56 -9.41 -3.06 16.15
N PHE A 57 -9.06 -1.83 15.82
CA PHE A 57 -9.99 -0.80 15.37
C PHE A 57 -9.42 -0.04 14.17
N VAL A 58 -10.29 0.29 13.22
CA VAL A 58 -9.95 1.22 12.13
C VAL A 58 -10.35 2.62 12.58
N TYR A 59 -9.40 3.54 12.58
CA TYR A 59 -9.56 4.91 13.06
C TYR A 59 -9.42 5.90 11.91
N ASP A 60 -10.44 6.72 11.70
CA ASP A 60 -10.43 7.84 10.76
C ASP A 60 -9.65 9.00 11.34
N LEU A 61 -8.53 9.33 10.71
CA LEU A 61 -7.62 10.35 11.19
C LEU A 61 -8.13 11.77 10.94
N LEU A 62 -8.92 11.98 9.89
CA LEU A 62 -9.48 13.28 9.53
C LEU A 62 -10.64 13.62 10.47
N ASN A 63 -11.59 12.69 10.64
CA ASN A 63 -12.76 12.87 11.50
C ASN A 63 -12.47 12.58 12.97
N ARG A 64 -11.35 11.89 13.27
CA ARG A 64 -10.91 11.49 14.62
C ARG A 64 -11.90 10.56 15.33
N GLU A 65 -12.43 9.62 14.57
CA GLU A 65 -13.46 8.68 15.03
C GLU A 65 -13.12 7.24 14.63
N TYR A 66 -13.58 6.27 15.42
CA TYR A 66 -13.46 4.86 15.09
C TYR A 66 -14.57 4.46 14.12
N VAL A 67 -14.20 3.92 12.95
CA VAL A 67 -15.14 3.54 11.90
C VAL A 67 -15.46 2.05 11.88
N SER A 68 -14.58 1.21 12.44
CA SER A 68 -14.80 -0.24 12.50
C SER A 68 -14.03 -0.91 13.64
N THR A 69 -14.52 -2.06 14.09
CA THR A 69 -13.85 -2.95 15.07
C THR A 69 -13.70 -4.34 14.47
N LEU A 70 -12.48 -4.85 14.36
CA LEU A 70 -12.22 -6.15 13.75
C LEU A 70 -12.83 -7.30 14.54
N ASN A 71 -12.82 -7.23 15.88
CA ASN A 71 -13.47 -8.24 16.73
C ASN A 71 -14.97 -8.34 16.44
N ALA A 72 -15.64 -7.21 16.14
CA ALA A 72 -17.06 -7.20 15.80
C ALA A 72 -17.32 -7.69 14.37
N LEU A 73 -16.39 -7.49 13.43
CA LEU A 73 -16.47 -8.12 12.10
C LEU A 73 -16.36 -9.64 12.20
N VAL A 74 -15.49 -10.16 13.06
CA VAL A 74 -15.33 -11.61 13.29
C VAL A 74 -16.57 -12.23 13.95
N GLY A 75 -16.95 -11.72 15.13
CA GLY A 75 -17.95 -12.37 15.99
C GLY A 75 -19.37 -11.82 15.84
N GLY A 76 -19.56 -10.74 15.10
CA GLY A 76 -20.72 -9.87 15.23
C GLY A 76 -20.71 -9.08 16.55
N VAL A 77 -21.52 -8.02 16.63
CA VAL A 77 -21.54 -7.09 17.78
C VAL A 77 -21.84 -7.76 19.13
N ASN A 78 -22.57 -8.88 19.15
CA ASN A 78 -22.95 -9.57 20.38
C ASN A 78 -21.88 -10.55 20.90
N SER A 79 -21.01 -11.04 20.01
CA SER A 79 -19.99 -12.05 20.31
C SER A 79 -18.56 -11.58 20.07
N ALA A 80 -18.35 -10.28 19.79
CA ALA A 80 -17.02 -9.69 19.64
C ALA A 80 -16.08 -9.97 20.83
N ARG A 81 -16.65 -10.06 22.04
CA ARG A 81 -15.94 -10.41 23.29
C ARG A 81 -15.34 -11.81 23.32
N ASP A 82 -15.85 -12.73 22.50
CA ASP A 82 -15.48 -14.15 22.50
C ASP A 82 -14.20 -14.40 21.66
N PHE A 83 -13.69 -13.37 20.99
CA PHE A 83 -12.53 -13.45 20.09
C PHE A 83 -11.46 -12.44 20.50
N ASP A 84 -10.21 -12.88 20.48
CA ASP A 84 -9.04 -12.01 20.49
C ASP A 84 -8.45 -11.94 19.08
N VAL A 85 -8.33 -10.72 18.57
CA VAL A 85 -7.52 -10.42 17.39
C VAL A 85 -6.12 -10.09 17.90
N THR A 86 -5.19 -11.04 17.78
CA THR A 86 -3.87 -10.95 18.43
C THR A 86 -2.85 -10.22 17.57
N ARG A 87 -3.03 -10.24 16.25
CA ARG A 87 -2.25 -9.49 15.27
C ARG A 87 -3.13 -9.15 14.06
N ALA A 88 -2.97 -7.97 13.49
CA ALA A 88 -3.61 -7.61 12.23
C ALA A 88 -2.76 -6.61 11.44
N GLU A 89 -2.88 -6.63 10.12
CA GLU A 89 -2.28 -5.66 9.20
C GLU A 89 -3.34 -5.14 8.23
N ILE A 90 -3.37 -3.83 8.02
CA ILE A 90 -4.30 -3.15 7.11
C ILE A 90 -3.66 -2.89 5.74
N ILE A 91 -4.45 -3.07 4.69
CA ILE A 91 -4.11 -2.82 3.29
C ILE A 91 -5.27 -2.11 2.59
N GLY A 92 -5.02 -1.57 1.39
CA GLY A 92 -6.02 -0.81 0.63
C GLY A 92 -6.16 0.65 1.07
N SER A 93 -7.15 1.34 0.51
CA SER A 93 -7.48 2.75 0.81
C SER A 93 -8.62 2.84 1.84
N SER A 94 -8.92 4.04 2.33
CA SER A 94 -10.06 4.24 3.25
C SER A 94 -11.42 3.83 2.67
N ASN A 95 -11.57 3.84 1.34
CA ASN A 95 -12.80 3.41 0.66
C ASN A 95 -12.91 1.88 0.50
N ASP A 96 -11.77 1.18 0.39
CA ASP A 96 -11.71 -0.25 0.10
C ASP A 96 -10.56 -0.92 0.86
N TRP A 97 -10.59 -0.80 2.19
CA TRP A 97 -9.57 -1.40 3.03
C TRP A 97 -9.89 -2.86 3.33
N SER A 98 -8.83 -3.64 3.53
CA SER A 98 -8.90 -4.99 4.08
C SER A 98 -7.89 -5.16 5.21
N CYS A 99 -8.18 -6.05 6.16
CA CYS A 99 -7.28 -6.43 7.24
C CYS A 99 -7.06 -7.94 7.22
N VAL A 100 -5.79 -8.35 7.14
CA VAL A 100 -5.42 -9.74 7.46
C VAL A 100 -5.22 -9.81 8.97
N ALA A 101 -5.95 -10.70 9.64
CA ALA A 101 -6.00 -10.79 11.09
C ALA A 101 -5.76 -12.22 11.57
N LEU A 102 -4.91 -12.38 12.59
CA LEU A 102 -4.77 -13.63 13.32
C LEU A 102 -5.73 -13.62 14.50
N VAL A 103 -6.71 -14.51 14.44
CA VAL A 103 -7.87 -14.51 15.34
C VAL A 103 -7.89 -15.80 16.14
N SER A 104 -8.03 -15.66 17.46
CA SER A 104 -8.18 -16.78 18.40
C SER A 104 -9.51 -16.66 19.15
N ASN A 105 -10.15 -17.80 19.39
CA ASN A 105 -11.36 -17.84 20.21
C ASN A 105 -10.93 -17.93 21.68
N LYS A 106 -11.47 -17.07 22.55
CA LYS A 106 -11.09 -17.07 23.96
C LYS A 106 -11.41 -18.42 24.62
N GLY A 107 -10.42 -19.01 25.27
CA GLY A 107 -10.54 -20.30 25.93
C GLY A 107 -10.49 -21.53 25.02
N ILE A 108 -10.26 -21.35 23.71
CA ILE A 108 -10.03 -22.44 22.75
C ILE A 108 -8.61 -22.29 22.22
N GLU A 109 -7.87 -23.40 22.17
CA GLU A 109 -6.53 -23.44 21.59
C GLU A 109 -6.60 -23.36 20.06
N GLY A 110 -5.68 -22.60 19.47
CA GLY A 110 -5.60 -22.40 18.02
C GLY A 110 -5.98 -20.99 17.57
N SER A 111 -5.53 -20.63 16.38
CA SER A 111 -5.81 -19.36 15.73
C SER A 111 -6.04 -19.57 14.24
N ARG A 112 -6.79 -18.65 13.63
CA ARG A 112 -7.11 -18.67 12.20
C ARG A 112 -6.68 -17.35 11.58
N LEU A 113 -6.15 -17.43 10.37
CA LEU A 113 -5.79 -16.25 9.60
C LEU A 113 -6.99 -15.82 8.75
N MET A 114 -7.59 -14.69 9.10
CA MET A 114 -8.81 -14.18 8.50
C MET A 114 -8.52 -12.97 7.59
N MET A 115 -9.31 -12.76 6.55
CA MET A 115 -9.38 -11.49 5.82
C MET A 115 -10.70 -10.80 6.16
N LEU A 116 -10.63 -9.58 6.69
CA LEU A 116 -11.78 -8.77 7.08
C LEU A 116 -11.83 -7.53 6.19
N ARG A 117 -12.97 -7.22 5.58
CA ARG A 117 -13.09 -6.15 4.58
C ARG A 117 -13.99 -5.00 5.05
N SER A 118 -13.82 -3.84 4.42
CA SER A 118 -14.62 -2.63 4.67
C SER A 118 -16.12 -2.84 4.45
N ASP A 119 -16.49 -3.70 3.50
CA ASP A 119 -17.87 -4.12 3.18
C ASP A 119 -18.46 -5.15 4.16
N GLN A 120 -17.76 -5.43 5.27
CA GLN A 120 -18.08 -6.45 6.28
C GLN A 120 -17.93 -7.90 5.80
N THR A 121 -17.39 -8.15 4.60
CA THR A 121 -17.05 -9.50 4.15
C THR A 121 -15.94 -10.09 5.02
N VAL A 122 -16.10 -11.35 5.40
CA VAL A 122 -15.15 -12.12 6.22
C VAL A 122 -14.74 -13.41 5.50
N LEU A 123 -13.45 -13.55 5.21
CA LEU A 123 -12.85 -14.83 4.80
C LEU A 123 -12.22 -15.47 6.04
N ASP A 124 -12.79 -16.60 6.47
CA ASP A 124 -12.57 -17.17 7.82
C ASP A 124 -11.21 -17.87 8.02
N ASP A 125 -10.65 -18.49 7.00
CA ASP A 125 -9.37 -19.19 7.15
C ASP A 125 -8.64 -19.19 5.80
N LEU A 126 -7.76 -18.19 5.62
CA LEU A 126 -6.97 -18.03 4.41
C LEU A 126 -6.09 -19.25 4.14
N LEU A 127 -5.59 -19.93 5.17
CA LEU A 127 -4.82 -21.15 4.96
C LEU A 127 -5.72 -22.28 4.46
N ALA A 128 -6.86 -22.51 5.09
CA ALA A 128 -7.78 -23.56 4.63
C ALA A 128 -8.34 -23.28 3.24
N ILE A 129 -8.62 -22.02 2.90
CA ILE A 129 -9.13 -21.61 1.58
C ILE A 129 -8.13 -21.94 0.47
N HIS A 130 -6.83 -21.71 0.69
CA HIS A 130 -5.82 -21.84 -0.37
C HIS A 130 -5.02 -23.14 -0.31
N THR A 131 -5.01 -23.85 0.82
CA THR A 131 -4.16 -25.03 1.05
C THR A 131 -4.89 -26.24 1.60
N GLU A 132 -6.16 -26.12 1.99
CA GLU A 132 -6.94 -27.14 2.73
C GLU A 132 -6.40 -27.47 4.13
N LEU A 133 -5.29 -26.85 4.56
CA LEU A 133 -4.69 -27.03 5.88
C LEU A 133 -5.45 -26.25 6.95
N ARG A 134 -5.46 -26.79 8.17
CA ARG A 134 -6.10 -26.20 9.35
C ARG A 134 -5.18 -26.32 10.54
N ASP A 135 -5.44 -25.48 11.55
CA ASP A 135 -4.74 -25.50 12.85
C ASP A 135 -3.22 -25.33 12.74
N VAL A 136 -2.75 -24.63 11.70
CA VAL A 136 -1.34 -24.27 11.54
C VAL A 136 -1.00 -23.19 12.56
N ALA A 137 0.01 -23.44 13.39
CA ALA A 137 0.43 -22.52 14.45
C ALA A 137 1.22 -21.34 13.89
N ILE A 138 0.54 -20.23 13.60
CA ILE A 138 1.18 -19.04 13.03
C ILE A 138 1.87 -18.22 14.12
N GLU A 139 3.18 -17.98 13.96
CA GLU A 139 3.99 -17.19 14.89
C GLU A 139 4.00 -15.70 14.49
N ASN A 140 4.11 -15.45 13.18
CA ASN A 140 4.09 -14.11 12.59
C ASN A 140 3.56 -14.18 11.16
N PHE A 141 3.06 -13.06 10.63
CA PHE A 141 2.74 -12.93 9.21
C PHE A 141 2.94 -11.49 8.76
N LYS A 142 3.11 -11.31 7.46
CA LYS A 142 3.17 -10.02 6.76
C LYS A 142 2.40 -10.11 5.44
N ILE A 143 1.56 -9.13 5.15
CA ILE A 143 0.84 -9.04 3.87
C ILE A 143 1.41 -7.87 3.06
N ASP A 144 1.58 -8.06 1.76
CA ASP A 144 2.01 -6.97 0.88
C ASP A 144 0.86 -5.97 0.61
N ARG A 145 1.20 -4.76 0.16
CA ARG A 145 0.23 -3.68 -0.09
C ARG A 145 -0.86 -4.04 -1.09
N SER A 146 -0.56 -4.90 -2.07
CA SER A 146 -1.56 -5.35 -3.04
C SER A 146 -2.56 -6.37 -2.47
N GLY A 147 -2.29 -6.92 -1.28
CA GLY A 147 -3.13 -7.94 -0.65
C GLY A 147 -3.03 -9.32 -1.28
N ARG A 148 -1.98 -9.57 -2.08
CA ARG A 148 -1.81 -10.81 -2.83
C ARG A 148 -0.84 -11.78 -2.17
N PHE A 149 0.26 -11.28 -1.66
CA PHE A 149 1.40 -12.05 -1.19
C PHE A 149 1.46 -12.00 0.32
N LEU A 150 1.21 -13.15 0.94
CA LEU A 150 1.15 -13.31 2.38
C LEU A 150 2.34 -14.16 2.85
N ALA A 151 3.30 -13.52 3.52
CA ALA A 151 4.39 -14.21 4.18
C ALA A 151 3.93 -14.69 5.56
N ILE A 152 4.20 -15.95 5.90
CA ILE A 152 3.78 -16.63 7.13
C ILE A 152 5.03 -17.23 7.75
N GLN A 153 5.25 -16.95 9.03
CA GLN A 153 6.27 -17.60 9.85
C GLN A 153 5.62 -18.66 10.73
N THR A 154 6.14 -19.88 10.68
CA THR A 154 5.68 -20.99 11.53
C THR A 154 6.75 -22.06 11.67
N SER A 155 6.82 -22.70 12.84
CA SER A 155 7.54 -23.96 13.08
C SER A 155 6.69 -25.20 12.78
N ASN A 156 5.44 -25.03 12.34
CA ASN A 156 4.58 -26.16 12.01
C ASN A 156 4.92 -26.70 10.60
N PRO A 157 5.26 -28.00 10.48
CA PRO A 157 5.72 -28.58 9.22
C PRO A 157 4.62 -28.74 8.15
N GLN A 158 3.35 -28.51 8.48
CA GLN A 158 2.22 -28.75 7.57
C GLN A 158 2.24 -27.91 6.29
N LEU A 159 2.86 -26.73 6.30
CA LEU A 159 2.99 -25.89 5.09
C LEU A 159 4.11 -26.36 4.15
N ALA A 160 4.97 -27.28 4.60
CA ALA A 160 6.01 -27.84 3.76
C ALA A 160 5.43 -28.76 2.70
N LEU A 161 5.94 -28.66 1.47
CA LEU A 161 5.57 -29.59 0.40
C LEU A 161 6.11 -30.99 0.70
N ASP A 162 5.39 -32.03 0.29
CA ASP A 162 5.83 -33.44 0.45
C ASP A 162 7.23 -33.71 -0.14
N SER A 163 7.61 -32.98 -1.20
CA SER A 163 8.93 -33.08 -1.84
C SER A 163 10.04 -32.30 -1.11
N GLN A 164 9.69 -31.45 -0.15
CA GLN A 164 10.56 -30.57 0.62
C GLN A 164 10.12 -30.55 2.10
N PRO A 165 10.06 -31.72 2.76
CA PRO A 165 9.50 -31.80 4.11
C PRO A 165 10.29 -30.93 5.09
N ASP A 166 9.57 -30.38 6.05
CA ASP A 166 10.14 -29.68 7.20
C ASP A 166 10.42 -30.69 8.31
N THR A 167 11.70 -30.80 8.71
CA THR A 167 12.20 -31.83 9.64
C THR A 167 12.99 -31.27 10.82
N ASN A 168 13.08 -29.94 10.92
CA ASN A 168 13.95 -29.26 11.90
C ASN A 168 13.19 -28.72 13.13
N ASP A 169 11.85 -28.78 13.15
CA ASP A 169 10.96 -28.16 14.15
C ASP A 169 11.30 -26.67 14.42
N SER A 170 11.87 -25.99 13.44
CA SER A 170 12.40 -24.62 13.51
C SER A 170 11.47 -23.66 12.78
N SER A 171 11.46 -22.40 13.18
CA SER A 171 10.60 -21.41 12.52
C SER A 171 11.06 -21.19 11.08
N ASP A 172 10.18 -21.50 10.14
CA ASP A 172 10.34 -21.28 8.71
C ASP A 172 9.42 -20.17 8.21
N ILE A 173 9.76 -19.60 7.06
CA ILE A 173 8.97 -18.59 6.36
C ILE A 173 8.40 -19.22 5.09
N TYR A 174 7.10 -19.07 4.89
CA TYR A 174 6.38 -19.48 3.70
C TYR A 174 5.72 -18.26 3.07
N LEU A 175 5.74 -18.18 1.74
CA LEU A 175 4.99 -17.20 0.97
C LEU A 175 3.79 -17.88 0.33
N LEU A 176 2.60 -17.45 0.68
CA LEU A 176 1.33 -17.83 0.06
C LEU A 176 0.90 -16.75 -0.94
N ASP A 177 0.73 -17.12 -2.21
CA ASP A 177 0.13 -16.27 -3.23
C ASP A 177 -1.40 -16.48 -3.24
N LEU A 178 -2.15 -15.51 -2.73
CA LEU A 178 -3.59 -15.56 -2.57
C LEU A 178 -4.36 -15.56 -3.90
N ASN A 179 -3.70 -15.22 -5.03
CA ASN A 179 -4.33 -15.31 -6.34
C ASN A 179 -4.17 -16.68 -6.99
N THR A 180 -3.02 -17.34 -6.77
CA THR A 180 -2.70 -18.62 -7.43
C THR A 180 -2.77 -19.82 -6.49
N SER A 181 -2.96 -19.58 -5.18
CA SER A 181 -2.83 -20.57 -4.11
C SER A 181 -1.45 -21.26 -4.04
N ALA A 182 -0.43 -20.70 -4.69
CA ALA A 182 0.91 -21.24 -4.66
C ALA A 182 1.56 -20.98 -3.29
N VAL A 183 2.19 -22.02 -2.73
CA VAL A 183 2.98 -21.95 -1.49
C VAL A 183 4.45 -22.15 -1.82
N ILE A 184 5.30 -21.24 -1.34
CA ILE A 184 6.76 -21.29 -1.52
C ILE A 184 7.43 -21.19 -0.15
N ARG A 185 8.28 -22.15 0.23
CA ARG A 185 9.12 -22.04 1.43
C ARG A 185 10.26 -21.06 1.14
N VAL A 186 10.20 -19.88 1.74
CA VAL A 186 11.17 -18.78 1.62
C VAL A 186 12.48 -19.16 2.30
N SER A 187 12.43 -19.84 3.43
CA SER A 187 13.61 -20.27 4.20
C SER A 187 14.25 -21.58 3.70
N TYR A 188 14.31 -21.79 2.38
CA TYR A 188 14.80 -23.04 1.77
C TYR A 188 15.93 -22.82 0.74
N PRO A 189 17.09 -22.27 1.15
CA PRO A 189 18.15 -21.83 0.26
C PRO A 189 18.77 -23.01 -0.49
N GLY A 190 18.94 -22.85 -1.81
CA GLY A 190 19.53 -23.88 -2.67
C GLY A 190 18.75 -25.20 -2.71
N GLY A 191 17.49 -25.20 -2.30
CA GLY A 191 16.65 -26.40 -2.30
C GLY A 191 16.92 -27.36 -1.14
N GLY A 192 17.45 -26.89 -0.02
CA GLY A 192 17.58 -27.72 1.17
C GLY A 192 17.35 -26.95 2.47
N GLU A 193 16.94 -27.68 3.50
CA GLU A 193 16.67 -27.18 4.84
C GLU A 193 17.88 -26.53 5.51
N VAL A 194 17.60 -25.57 6.39
CA VAL A 194 18.52 -24.94 7.35
C VAL A 194 18.03 -25.29 8.76
N ASN A 195 18.91 -25.40 9.76
CA ASN A 195 18.46 -25.80 11.11
C ASN A 195 18.00 -24.59 11.95
N GLU A 196 18.60 -23.44 11.69
CA GLU A 196 18.36 -22.22 12.44
C GLU A 196 17.07 -21.53 11.98
N PRO A 197 16.33 -20.92 12.92
CA PRO A 197 15.06 -20.27 12.60
C PRO A 197 15.27 -19.04 11.72
N ALA A 198 14.27 -18.77 10.88
CA ALA A 198 14.14 -17.54 10.11
C ALA A 198 13.04 -16.67 10.71
N TYR A 199 13.39 -15.44 11.08
CA TYR A 199 12.46 -14.48 11.70
C TYR A 199 11.96 -13.49 10.64
N LEU A 200 10.68 -13.60 10.27
CA LEU A 200 10.02 -12.74 9.28
C LEU A 200 9.95 -11.28 9.79
N LYS A 201 10.32 -10.33 8.91
CA LYS A 201 10.36 -8.90 9.24
C LYS A 201 9.42 -8.05 8.42
N SER A 202 9.55 -8.08 7.10
CA SER A 202 8.70 -7.31 6.20
C SER A 202 8.57 -8.00 4.84
N ILE A 203 7.53 -7.62 4.11
CA ILE A 203 7.32 -7.98 2.71
C ILE A 203 7.07 -6.69 1.93
N PHE A 204 7.61 -6.61 0.72
CA PHE A 204 7.44 -5.46 -0.15
C PHE A 204 7.41 -5.91 -1.60
N VAL A 205 6.47 -5.36 -2.37
CA VAL A 205 6.26 -5.72 -3.76
C VAL A 205 6.33 -4.46 -4.61
N ALA A 206 7.28 -4.43 -5.54
CA ALA A 206 7.46 -3.35 -6.49
C ALA A 206 8.18 -3.87 -7.72
N ASN A 207 8.04 -3.18 -8.86
CA ASN A 207 8.80 -3.48 -10.08
C ASN A 207 8.73 -4.95 -10.54
N ASN A 208 7.57 -5.60 -10.39
CA ASN A 208 7.36 -7.03 -10.65
C ASN A 208 8.29 -7.96 -9.84
N GLU A 209 8.64 -7.58 -8.62
CA GLU A 209 9.43 -8.41 -7.71
C GLU A 209 8.79 -8.41 -6.32
N VAL A 210 8.69 -9.60 -5.72
CA VAL A 210 8.34 -9.77 -4.30
C VAL A 210 9.64 -9.86 -3.53
N ARG A 211 9.78 -9.06 -2.47
CA ARG A 211 10.92 -9.07 -1.55
C ARG A 211 10.44 -9.36 -0.13
N ILE A 212 11.13 -10.24 0.57
CA ILE A 212 10.86 -10.60 1.96
C ILE A 212 12.14 -10.43 2.78
N ALA A 213 12.09 -9.56 3.78
CA ALA A 213 13.16 -9.34 4.72
C ALA A 213 13.01 -10.28 5.91
N PHE A 214 14.11 -10.89 6.32
CA PHE A 214 14.16 -11.75 7.49
C PHE A 214 15.53 -11.73 8.13
N VAL A 215 15.58 -12.14 9.40
CA VAL A 215 16.83 -12.31 10.15
C VAL A 215 17.04 -13.78 10.43
N SER A 216 18.26 -14.28 10.31
CA SER A 216 18.58 -15.65 10.69
C SER A 216 20.05 -15.80 11.08
N ASP A 217 20.29 -16.81 11.91
CA ASP A 217 21.63 -17.29 12.24
C ASP A 217 22.19 -18.23 11.14
N ALA A 218 21.34 -18.72 10.23
CA ALA A 218 21.76 -19.57 9.11
C ALA A 218 22.31 -18.75 7.94
N ALA A 219 23.18 -19.39 7.14
CA ALA A 219 23.74 -18.79 5.92
C ALA A 219 22.88 -19.07 4.68
N PHE A 220 22.28 -18.03 4.12
CA PHE A 220 21.39 -18.13 2.94
C PHE A 220 22.09 -17.87 1.59
N VAL A 221 23.27 -17.26 1.61
CA VAL A 221 24.06 -16.92 0.40
C VAL A 221 25.33 -17.75 0.23
N SER A 222 25.54 -18.75 1.10
CA SER A 222 26.73 -19.60 1.12
C SER A 222 26.43 -20.99 0.54
N PRO A 223 27.09 -21.43 -0.55
CA PRO A 223 26.91 -22.77 -1.11
C PRO A 223 27.30 -23.90 -0.16
N SER A 224 28.15 -23.61 0.83
CA SER A 224 28.54 -24.57 1.87
C SER A 224 27.53 -24.66 3.01
N LYS A 225 26.50 -23.79 3.05
CA LYS A 225 25.55 -23.60 4.16
C LYS A 225 26.21 -23.29 5.51
N ILE A 226 27.50 -22.98 5.48
CA ILE A 226 28.27 -22.54 6.63
C ILE A 226 28.38 -21.03 6.50
N ASP A 227 27.93 -20.34 7.53
CA ASP A 227 28.25 -18.93 7.77
C ASP A 227 29.78 -18.82 7.84
N THR A 228 30.36 -18.21 6.82
CA THR A 228 31.82 -18.08 6.69
C THR A 228 32.34 -16.81 7.37
N ASN A 229 31.52 -16.12 8.17
CA ASN A 229 31.77 -14.75 8.55
C ASN A 229 30.99 -14.29 9.80
N SER A 230 31.61 -14.48 10.95
CA SER A 230 32.17 -13.37 11.74
C SER A 230 33.41 -13.92 12.44
N SER A 231 34.42 -13.09 12.73
CA SER A 231 35.66 -13.53 13.41
C SER A 231 35.43 -14.09 14.82
N ASN A 232 34.17 -14.12 15.28
CA ASN A 232 33.73 -14.53 16.59
C ASN A 232 32.63 -15.62 16.50
N ILE A 233 33.05 -16.85 16.25
CA ILE A 233 32.22 -18.07 16.29
C ILE A 233 31.73 -18.45 17.72
N SER A 234 31.81 -17.54 18.70
CA SER A 234 31.39 -17.87 20.07
C SER A 234 29.90 -18.18 20.08
N ALA A 235 29.55 -19.27 20.76
CA ALA A 235 28.28 -19.99 20.68
C ALA A 235 27.07 -19.26 21.29
N GLU A 236 27.11 -17.93 21.41
CA GLU A 236 25.99 -17.13 21.92
C GLU A 236 25.07 -16.72 20.77
N SER A 237 23.80 -17.15 20.86
CA SER A 237 22.74 -16.80 19.90
C SER A 237 22.57 -15.27 19.84
N GLY A 238 22.55 -14.70 18.63
CA GLY A 238 22.40 -13.26 18.40
C GLY A 238 23.61 -12.55 17.78
N TYR A 239 24.83 -13.10 17.93
CA TYR A 239 26.05 -12.49 17.39
C TYR A 239 26.27 -12.78 15.90
N ARG A 240 25.86 -13.97 15.45
CA ARG A 240 25.88 -14.42 14.04
C ARG A 240 24.59 -14.11 13.27
N SER A 241 23.65 -13.40 13.89
CA SER A 241 22.38 -13.11 13.24
C SER A 241 22.59 -12.08 12.14
N ASP A 242 22.19 -12.43 10.92
CA ASP A 242 22.33 -11.58 9.74
C ASP A 242 20.97 -11.17 9.16
N ALA A 243 20.98 -10.02 8.50
CA ALA A 243 19.85 -9.52 7.72
C ALA A 243 19.90 -10.08 6.30
N TYR A 244 18.82 -10.73 5.87
CA TYR A 244 18.66 -11.27 4.53
C TYR A 244 17.41 -10.71 3.83
N VAL A 245 17.48 -10.60 2.51
CA VAL A 245 16.33 -10.38 1.64
C VAL A 245 16.22 -11.55 0.69
N TRP A 246 15.10 -12.25 0.74
CA TRP A 246 14.67 -13.16 -0.32
C TRP A 246 13.92 -12.37 -1.38
N SER A 247 14.14 -12.66 -2.66
CA SER A 247 13.35 -12.07 -3.73
C SER A 247 12.92 -13.08 -4.80
N ALA A 248 11.80 -12.78 -5.44
CA ALA A 248 11.29 -13.53 -6.59
C ALA A 248 10.60 -12.60 -7.59
N ARG A 249 10.89 -12.81 -8.87
CA ARG A 249 10.27 -12.08 -9.98
C ARG A 249 8.86 -12.59 -10.22
N ILE A 250 7.94 -11.67 -10.45
CA ILE A 250 6.58 -11.90 -10.90
C ILE A 250 6.62 -11.92 -12.43
N HIS A 251 6.40 -13.08 -13.03
CA HIS A 251 6.32 -13.21 -14.49
C HIS A 251 5.00 -12.64 -15.03
N GLN A 252 4.92 -12.36 -16.33
CA GLN A 252 3.68 -11.92 -16.99
C GLN A 252 2.50 -12.89 -16.79
N SER A 253 2.79 -14.19 -16.62
CA SER A 253 1.80 -15.22 -16.27
C SER A 253 1.25 -15.09 -14.83
N GLY A 254 1.76 -14.14 -14.04
CA GLY A 254 1.49 -13.99 -12.62
C GLY A 254 2.35 -14.90 -11.73
N THR A 255 2.96 -15.96 -12.26
CA THR A 255 3.75 -16.90 -11.46
C THR A 255 5.07 -16.32 -10.96
N LEU A 256 5.52 -16.75 -9.78
CA LEU A 256 6.83 -16.39 -9.23
C LEU A 256 7.96 -17.24 -9.82
N GLY A 257 9.13 -16.63 -10.01
CA GLY A 257 10.34 -17.31 -10.47
C GLY A 257 11.61 -16.49 -10.22
N GLY A 258 12.77 -17.03 -10.61
CA GLY A 258 14.05 -16.33 -10.44
C GLY A 258 14.41 -16.04 -8.98
N ILE A 259 14.17 -16.99 -8.10
CA ILE A 259 14.37 -16.85 -6.65
C ILE A 259 15.83 -16.58 -6.31
N THR A 260 16.09 -15.53 -5.52
CA THR A 260 17.43 -15.14 -5.05
C THR A 260 17.43 -14.77 -3.56
N TYR A 261 18.62 -14.84 -2.95
CA TYR A 261 18.87 -14.38 -1.58
C TYR A 261 19.99 -13.34 -1.62
N HIS A 262 19.80 -12.25 -0.86
CA HIS A 262 20.76 -11.16 -0.73
C HIS A 262 21.06 -10.93 0.75
N LEU A 263 22.32 -11.09 1.13
CA LEU A 263 22.82 -10.70 2.45
C LEU A 263 22.89 -9.17 2.51
N GLN A 264 22.21 -8.59 3.50
CA GLN A 264 22.15 -7.13 3.69
C GLN A 264 23.22 -6.64 4.64
N SER A 265 23.41 -7.31 5.78
CA SER A 265 24.45 -7.02 6.78
C SER A 265 25.82 -7.52 6.31
N VAL A 266 26.39 -6.84 5.31
CA VAL A 266 27.73 -7.14 4.81
C VAL A 266 28.74 -6.17 5.40
N ASP A 267 29.94 -6.66 5.67
CA ASP A 267 31.13 -5.88 5.91
C ASP A 267 31.73 -5.34 4.60
N ILE A 268 32.80 -4.55 4.73
CA ILE A 268 33.53 -3.95 3.61
C ILE A 268 34.19 -4.97 2.67
N ASP A 269 34.45 -6.18 3.15
CA ASP A 269 35.04 -7.29 2.39
C ASP A 269 33.96 -8.18 1.72
N GLY A 270 32.68 -7.81 1.85
CA GLY A 270 31.53 -8.53 1.29
C GLY A 270 31.13 -9.77 2.08
N THR A 271 31.60 -9.87 3.33
CA THR A 271 31.33 -10.96 4.26
C THR A 271 30.25 -10.55 5.27
N ALA A 272 29.49 -11.50 5.83
CA ALA A 272 28.48 -11.25 6.85
C ALA A 272 29.07 -10.57 8.07
N ALA A 273 28.37 -9.54 8.52
CA ALA A 273 28.82 -8.70 9.61
C ALA A 273 28.21 -9.09 10.96
N GLY A 274 27.14 -9.89 10.96
CA GLY A 274 26.41 -10.31 12.16
C GLY A 274 25.73 -9.15 12.91
N PHE A 275 25.43 -9.42 14.19
CA PHE A 275 24.86 -8.47 15.15
C PHE A 275 23.52 -7.80 14.77
N VAL A 276 22.73 -8.45 13.91
CA VAL A 276 21.36 -8.01 13.61
C VAL A 276 20.39 -8.68 14.59
N SER A 277 19.81 -7.92 15.50
CA SER A 277 18.89 -8.46 16.50
C SER A 277 17.60 -8.99 15.86
N ARG A 278 17.22 -10.24 16.19
CA ARG A 278 15.94 -10.84 15.80
C ARG A 278 14.71 -10.13 16.37
N SER A 279 14.85 -9.19 17.30
CA SER A 279 13.75 -8.40 17.86
C SER A 279 13.61 -7.04 17.18
N ASP A 280 14.58 -6.62 16.37
CA ASP A 280 14.59 -5.30 15.76
C ASP A 280 13.72 -5.26 14.50
N TYR A 281 13.30 -4.05 14.12
CA TYR A 281 12.63 -3.81 12.83
C TYR A 281 13.62 -3.96 11.69
N PHE A 282 13.11 -4.44 10.56
CA PHE A 282 13.84 -4.49 9.29
C PHE A 282 12.82 -4.23 8.17
N GLY A 283 12.96 -3.06 7.55
CA GLY A 283 12.06 -2.54 6.53
C GLY A 283 12.58 -2.72 5.11
N LEU A 284 11.64 -2.78 4.19
CA LEU A 284 11.88 -2.77 2.74
C LEU A 284 11.08 -1.62 2.13
N ALA A 285 11.68 -0.96 1.15
CA ALA A 285 11.05 0.10 0.36
C ALA A 285 11.57 0.05 -1.08
N ASN A 286 11.10 0.96 -1.95
CA ASN A 286 11.63 1.11 -3.31
C ASN A 286 13.13 1.47 -3.34
N SER A 287 13.64 2.23 -2.37
CA SER A 287 15.06 2.60 -2.35
C SER A 287 15.99 1.47 -1.85
N GLY A 288 15.45 0.45 -1.18
CA GLY A 288 16.23 -0.68 -0.68
C GLY A 288 15.76 -1.21 0.68
N ALA A 289 16.71 -1.74 1.45
CA ALA A 289 16.52 -2.35 2.75
C ALA A 289 17.07 -1.48 3.88
N PHE A 290 16.40 -1.48 5.03
CA PHE A 290 16.78 -0.72 6.23
C PHE A 290 16.81 -1.64 7.44
N PHE A 291 17.93 -1.71 8.13
CA PHE A 291 18.09 -2.58 9.30
C PHE A 291 18.98 -1.93 10.36
N SER A 292 18.90 -2.43 11.58
CA SER A 292 19.80 -2.03 12.66
C SER A 292 20.84 -3.11 12.97
N SER A 293 22.05 -2.69 13.28
CA SER A 293 23.13 -3.58 13.73
C SER A 293 24.03 -2.85 14.71
N THR A 294 24.68 -3.60 15.61
CA THR A 294 25.77 -3.11 16.47
C THR A 294 27.14 -3.54 15.94
N SER A 295 27.23 -3.93 14.67
CA SER A 295 28.46 -4.42 14.07
C SER A 295 29.37 -3.27 13.65
N GLU A 296 30.52 -3.14 14.32
CA GLU A 296 31.56 -2.14 14.06
C GLU A 296 32.29 -2.35 12.71
N ILE A 297 32.03 -3.45 12.01
CA ILE A 297 32.74 -3.82 10.76
C ILE A 297 31.92 -3.55 9.49
N ILE A 298 30.68 -3.07 9.61
CA ILE A 298 29.86 -2.68 8.46
C ILE A 298 30.37 -1.38 7.84
N SER A 299 30.84 -0.44 8.68
CA SER A 299 31.26 0.89 8.24
C SER A 299 32.50 1.35 9.01
N ASP A 300 33.58 1.68 8.29
CA ASP A 300 34.86 2.12 8.89
C ASP A 300 34.76 3.46 9.66
N ASP A 301 33.69 4.21 9.45
CA ASP A 301 33.42 5.49 10.14
C ASP A 301 32.53 5.32 11.39
N ASP A 302 32.13 4.10 11.74
CA ASP A 302 31.45 3.82 13.00
C ASP A 302 32.41 3.87 14.18
N THR A 303 32.19 4.84 15.07
CA THR A 303 33.04 5.09 16.23
C THR A 303 32.29 5.11 17.56
N ASN A 304 30.97 4.96 17.55
CA ASN A 304 30.14 5.03 18.75
C ASN A 304 29.98 3.67 19.46
N GLY A 305 30.30 2.56 18.80
CA GLY A 305 30.16 1.20 19.35
C GLY A 305 28.73 0.86 19.79
N SER A 306 27.75 1.57 19.22
CA SER A 306 26.33 1.50 19.56
C SER A 306 25.52 0.89 18.41
N LYS A 307 24.22 0.74 18.61
CA LYS A 307 23.35 0.25 17.54
C LYS A 307 23.10 1.37 16.55
N ASP A 308 23.44 1.16 15.29
CA ASP A 308 23.19 2.11 14.21
C ASP A 308 22.22 1.54 13.18
N VAL A 309 21.72 2.43 12.32
CA VAL A 309 20.85 2.07 11.19
C VAL A 309 21.66 2.06 9.91
N PHE A 310 21.49 1.01 9.13
CA PHE A 310 22.16 0.82 7.84
C PHE A 310 21.12 0.72 6.73
N VAL A 311 21.47 1.29 5.58
CA VAL A 311 20.69 1.25 4.35
C VAL A 311 21.45 0.41 3.34
N ARG A 312 20.77 -0.56 2.73
CA ARG A 312 21.28 -1.33 1.60
C ARG A 312 20.47 -0.99 0.36
N SER A 313 21.06 -0.26 -0.58
CA SER A 313 20.40 0.17 -1.81
C SER A 313 20.08 -1.03 -2.72
N GLU A 314 19.18 -0.85 -3.69
CA GLU A 314 18.89 -1.88 -4.70
C GLU A 314 20.12 -2.24 -5.55
N ALA A 315 21.06 -1.30 -5.72
CA ALA A 315 22.34 -1.55 -6.40
C ALA A 315 23.32 -2.37 -5.55
N GLY A 316 22.99 -2.61 -4.28
CA GLY A 316 23.82 -3.37 -3.35
C GLY A 316 24.88 -2.54 -2.65
N GLU A 317 24.74 -1.21 -2.59
CA GLU A 317 25.60 -0.33 -1.77
C GLU A 317 25.08 -0.29 -0.33
N ILE A 318 25.96 -0.50 0.65
CA ILE A 318 25.63 -0.36 2.07
C ILE A 318 26.17 0.95 2.60
N THR A 319 25.33 1.70 3.31
CA THR A 319 25.72 2.93 4.00
C THR A 319 25.12 2.98 5.39
N ARG A 320 25.87 3.53 6.35
CA ARG A 320 25.29 3.92 7.63
C ARG A 320 24.40 5.15 7.43
N LEU A 321 23.21 5.12 7.99
CA LEU A 321 22.28 6.24 7.96
C LEU A 321 22.74 7.31 8.95
N VAL A 322 23.01 8.51 8.44
CA VAL A 322 23.45 9.67 9.22
C VAL A 322 22.48 10.82 9.00
N ILE A 323 22.15 11.55 10.06
CA ILE A 323 21.43 12.83 9.96
C ILE A 323 22.48 13.92 9.73
N PRO A 324 22.58 14.55 8.54
CA PRO A 324 23.73 15.39 8.19
C PRO A 324 23.99 16.56 9.14
N SER A 325 22.94 17.13 9.72
CA SER A 325 23.02 18.26 10.65
C SER A 325 23.39 17.87 12.08
N LEU A 326 23.34 16.57 12.42
CA LEU A 326 23.70 16.04 13.74
C LEU A 326 25.04 15.28 13.71
N GLY A 327 25.38 14.65 12.59
CA GLY A 327 26.50 13.72 12.51
C GLY A 327 26.16 12.37 13.14
N GLU A 328 27.18 11.67 13.65
CA GLU A 328 27.02 10.41 14.37
C GLU A 328 26.31 10.64 15.71
N MET A 329 25.24 9.89 15.97
CA MET A 329 24.53 9.93 17.25
C MET A 329 25.30 9.11 18.30
N SER A 330 25.54 9.70 19.46
CA SER A 330 26.45 9.15 20.47
C SER A 330 26.03 7.79 21.04
N ASP A 331 24.72 7.56 21.24
CA ASP A 331 24.15 6.26 21.66
C ASP A 331 23.49 5.52 20.48
N GLY A 332 23.75 5.96 19.25
CA GLY A 332 23.23 5.38 18.03
C GLY A 332 21.73 5.61 17.80
N ALA A 333 21.13 4.77 16.95
CA ALA A 333 19.71 4.76 16.64
C ALA A 333 19.21 3.39 16.20
N GLN A 334 17.91 3.17 16.36
CA GLN A 334 17.21 1.98 15.88
C GLN A 334 16.26 2.33 14.74
N PHE A 335 16.28 1.53 13.68
CA PHE A 335 15.31 1.63 12.59
C PHE A 335 13.92 1.30 13.13
N LEU A 336 12.92 2.09 12.75
CA LEU A 336 11.53 1.84 13.12
C LEU A 336 10.65 1.55 11.90
N SER A 337 10.65 2.46 10.91
CA SER A 337 9.76 2.39 9.74
C SER A 337 10.32 3.23 8.60
N ALA A 338 9.90 2.96 7.37
CA ALA A 338 10.20 3.78 6.19
C ALA A 338 8.92 4.02 5.38
N SER A 339 8.93 5.05 4.53
CA SER A 339 7.90 5.25 3.50
C SER A 339 8.04 4.18 2.42
N ASP A 340 7.01 3.95 1.61
CA ASP A 340 7.04 2.96 0.53
C ASP A 340 8.12 3.32 -0.52
N SER A 341 8.41 4.62 -0.70
CA SER A 341 9.53 5.12 -1.50
C SER A 341 10.90 4.93 -0.83
N GLY A 342 10.94 4.88 0.50
CA GLY A 342 12.16 4.91 1.31
C GLY A 342 12.86 6.27 1.31
N ASN A 343 12.16 7.34 0.91
CA ASN A 343 12.65 8.72 1.00
C ASN A 343 12.46 9.31 2.40
N HIS A 344 11.55 8.78 3.21
CA HIS A 344 11.43 9.15 4.62
C HIS A 344 11.67 7.92 5.48
N VAL A 345 12.45 8.10 6.55
CA VAL A 345 12.83 7.02 7.47
C VAL A 345 12.58 7.49 8.91
N ALA A 346 11.86 6.68 9.66
CA ALA A 346 11.62 6.87 11.08
C ALA A 346 12.64 6.07 11.92
N LEU A 347 13.22 6.73 12.91
CA LEU A 347 14.26 6.23 13.79
C LEU A 347 13.86 6.44 15.25
N LEU A 348 14.27 5.51 16.11
CA LEU A 348 14.20 5.68 17.56
C LEU A 348 15.61 5.91 18.09
N SER A 349 15.80 6.97 18.88
CA SER A 349 17.09 7.23 19.52
C SER A 349 16.91 7.99 20.83
N PHE A 350 17.73 7.66 21.81
CA PHE A 350 17.81 8.35 23.10
C PHE A 350 19.11 9.16 23.24
N SER A 351 19.90 9.27 22.16
CA SER A 351 21.17 10.01 22.14
C SER A 351 20.96 11.49 22.43
N GLU A 352 21.96 12.13 23.05
CA GLU A 352 21.87 13.54 23.48
C GLU A 352 21.52 14.50 22.33
N GLU A 353 21.96 14.18 21.11
CA GLU A 353 21.74 14.98 19.89
C GLU A 353 20.24 15.14 19.54
N VAL A 354 19.39 14.19 19.95
CA VAL A 354 17.95 14.20 19.68
C VAL A 354 17.12 14.31 20.96
N ALA A 355 17.53 13.65 22.04
CA ALA A 355 16.80 13.63 23.30
C ALA A 355 17.14 14.82 24.20
N GLY A 356 18.28 15.48 23.99
CA GLY A 356 18.74 16.61 24.80
C GLY A 356 18.58 16.35 26.29
N SER A 357 17.95 17.29 27.00
CA SER A 357 17.71 17.19 28.45
C SER A 357 16.58 16.24 28.86
N SER A 358 15.79 15.72 27.92
CA SER A 358 14.76 14.72 28.22
C SER A 358 15.41 13.39 28.60
N GLY A 359 16.45 12.97 27.85
CA GLY A 359 17.08 11.66 27.99
C GLY A 359 16.15 10.47 27.69
N ALA A 360 14.90 10.72 27.29
CA ALA A 360 13.98 9.68 26.85
C ALA A 360 14.16 9.39 25.37
N GLN A 361 13.95 8.13 24.98
CA GLN A 361 13.92 7.73 23.58
C GLN A 361 12.88 8.54 22.79
N GLN A 362 13.36 9.24 21.78
CA GLN A 362 12.58 10.05 20.86
C GLN A 362 12.36 9.31 19.54
N LEU A 363 11.32 9.75 18.83
CA LEU A 363 11.04 9.39 17.45
C LEU A 363 11.49 10.51 16.52
N VAL A 364 12.36 10.17 15.59
CA VAL A 364 12.89 11.07 14.58
C VAL A 364 12.46 10.60 13.19
N VAL A 365 12.00 11.52 12.35
CA VAL A 365 11.72 11.27 10.93
C VAL A 365 12.74 12.06 10.11
N LEU A 366 13.49 11.37 9.26
CA LEU A 366 14.51 11.91 8.35
C LEU A 366 14.01 11.85 6.92
N ASP A 367 14.08 12.96 6.19
CA ASP A 367 14.00 13.01 4.73
C ASP A 367 15.39 12.71 4.14
N MET A 368 15.49 11.58 3.45
CA MET A 368 16.72 11.07 2.84
C MET A 368 17.17 11.89 1.62
N GLN A 369 16.29 12.68 1.01
CA GLN A 369 16.63 13.51 -0.15
C GLN A 369 17.23 14.84 0.27
N SER A 370 16.59 15.53 1.22
CA SER A 370 17.04 16.84 1.70
C SER A 370 18.05 16.75 2.85
N GLY A 371 18.05 15.64 3.59
CA GLY A 371 18.79 15.50 4.85
C GLY A 371 18.15 16.24 6.04
N GLU A 372 16.95 16.79 5.86
CA GLU A 372 16.20 17.43 6.94
C GLU A 372 15.54 16.39 7.84
N TYR A 373 15.48 16.67 9.14
CA TYR A 373 14.83 15.79 10.11
C TYR A 373 13.87 16.54 11.02
N LYS A 374 12.92 15.80 11.57
CA LYS A 374 11.98 16.27 12.60
C LYS A 374 11.96 15.28 13.76
N ILE A 375 11.97 15.77 15.00
CA ILE A 375 11.60 14.97 16.16
C ILE A 375 10.07 14.92 16.22
N ALA A 376 9.48 13.85 15.70
CA ALA A 376 8.02 13.67 15.65
C ALA A 376 7.40 13.48 17.04
N SER A 377 8.18 13.02 18.02
CA SER A 377 7.77 12.94 19.43
C SER A 377 7.94 14.25 20.20
N ALA A 378 7.88 15.40 19.53
CA ALA A 378 7.83 16.71 20.16
C ALA A 378 6.42 17.30 20.08
N SER A 379 5.99 18.01 21.12
CA SER A 379 4.72 18.74 21.09
C SER A 379 4.75 19.85 20.03
N MET A 380 3.56 20.39 19.69
CA MET A 380 3.45 21.57 18.80
C MET A 380 4.21 22.80 19.30
N ALA A 381 4.52 22.87 20.61
CA ALA A 381 5.32 23.93 21.21
C ALA A 381 6.83 23.62 21.23
N GLY A 382 7.25 22.48 20.67
CA GLY A 382 8.64 22.02 20.61
C GLY A 382 9.14 21.29 21.87
N ALA A 383 8.26 20.92 22.80
CA ALA A 383 8.67 20.16 23.99
C ALA A 383 8.84 18.68 23.64
N LEU A 384 10.04 18.13 23.85
CA LEU A 384 10.32 16.71 23.64
C LEU A 384 9.50 15.82 24.56
N ALA A 385 9.19 14.60 24.12
CA ALA A 385 8.57 13.59 24.96
C ALA A 385 9.42 13.36 26.23
N ASN A 386 8.79 13.47 27.39
CA ASN A 386 9.45 13.29 28.69
C ASN A 386 9.49 11.83 29.17
N ASN A 387 9.10 10.89 28.31
CA ASN A 387 9.12 9.45 28.57
C ASN A 387 9.24 8.69 27.24
N TRP A 388 9.57 7.40 27.29
CA TRP A 388 9.94 6.63 26.11
C TRP A 388 8.82 6.55 25.07
N VAL A 389 9.21 6.76 23.81
CA VAL A 389 8.45 6.30 22.64
C VAL A 389 8.76 4.83 22.42
N THR A 390 7.74 3.98 22.47
CA THR A 390 7.90 2.51 22.49
C THR A 390 7.64 1.86 21.13
N SER A 391 6.86 2.50 20.27
CA SER A 391 6.55 2.01 18.93
C SER A 391 6.05 3.15 18.05
N GLY A 392 6.00 2.89 16.74
CA GLY A 392 5.33 3.77 15.79
C GLY A 392 5.39 3.20 14.38
N THR A 393 4.62 3.80 13.49
CA THR A 393 4.58 3.48 12.07
C THR A 393 4.61 4.77 11.28
N LEU A 394 5.45 4.80 10.26
CA LEU A 394 5.45 5.88 9.28
C LEU A 394 4.37 5.58 8.23
N SER A 395 3.79 6.62 7.67
CA SER A 395 2.81 6.50 6.60
C SER A 395 3.45 6.12 5.26
N PRO A 396 2.72 5.50 4.31
CA PRO A 396 3.22 5.13 2.99
C PRO A 396 4.00 6.23 2.27
N SER A 397 3.56 7.49 2.34
CA SER A 397 4.25 8.62 1.73
C SER A 397 5.46 9.11 2.53
N GLY A 398 5.43 8.90 3.85
CA GLY A 398 6.45 9.39 4.76
C GLY A 398 6.12 10.69 5.50
N TYR A 399 4.98 11.33 5.17
CA TYR A 399 4.66 12.65 5.72
C TYR A 399 3.88 12.62 7.04
N SER A 400 3.27 11.49 7.38
CA SER A 400 2.54 11.30 8.63
C SER A 400 3.12 10.16 9.44
N VAL A 401 3.05 10.25 10.78
CA VAL A 401 3.56 9.21 11.67
C VAL A 401 2.66 9.04 12.88
N ALA A 402 2.39 7.79 13.24
CA ALA A 402 1.61 7.44 14.43
C ALA A 402 2.50 6.67 15.40
N PHE A 403 2.56 7.09 16.66
CA PHE A 403 3.51 6.56 17.64
C PHE A 403 2.95 6.46 19.06
N THR A 404 3.47 5.50 19.81
CA THR A 404 3.04 5.20 21.17
C THR A 404 4.06 5.70 22.17
N THR A 405 3.61 6.42 23.19
CA THR A 405 4.50 6.88 24.27
C THR A 405 3.79 6.95 25.62
N SER A 406 4.58 6.80 26.69
CA SER A 406 4.16 7.07 28.07
C SER A 406 4.40 8.53 28.49
N ALA A 407 4.74 9.42 27.54
CA ALA A 407 4.93 10.84 27.81
C ALA A 407 3.59 11.52 28.15
N ASN A 408 3.64 12.52 29.04
CA ASN A 408 2.45 13.23 29.52
C ASN A 408 2.49 14.73 29.24
N ASN A 409 3.41 15.18 28.36
CA ASN A 409 3.67 16.58 28.06
C ASN A 409 3.53 16.93 26.57
N LEU A 410 3.00 16.01 25.75
CA LEU A 410 2.86 16.22 24.30
C LEU A 410 1.59 17.00 23.93
N THR A 411 0.55 16.89 24.75
CA THR A 411 -0.74 17.59 24.59
C THR A 411 -1.22 18.13 25.93
N PRO A 412 -2.15 19.12 25.95
CA PRO A 412 -2.80 19.56 27.19
C PRO A 412 -3.68 18.49 27.85
N GLU A 413 -4.24 17.57 27.04
CA GLU A 413 -5.07 16.47 27.51
C GLU A 413 -4.24 15.42 28.25
N ALA A 414 -4.84 14.78 29.26
CA ALA A 414 -4.21 13.68 29.98
C ALA A 414 -4.03 12.45 29.08
N ALA A 415 -3.02 11.63 29.41
CA ALA A 415 -2.79 10.34 28.77
C ALA A 415 -4.04 9.45 28.88
N ILE A 416 -4.47 8.89 27.75
CA ILE A 416 -5.67 8.05 27.68
C ILE A 416 -5.40 6.63 28.19
N ALA A 417 -4.22 6.08 27.90
CA ALA A 417 -3.84 4.71 28.23
C ALA A 417 -2.68 4.69 29.24
N SER A 418 -2.76 3.79 30.23
CA SER A 418 -1.86 3.80 31.40
C SER A 418 -0.40 3.39 31.12
N SER A 419 -0.16 2.67 30.04
CA SER A 419 1.14 2.08 29.67
C SER A 419 1.66 2.58 28.32
N GLY A 420 0.94 3.52 27.70
CA GLY A 420 1.34 4.14 26.43
C GLY A 420 0.12 4.60 25.65
N SER A 421 0.02 5.90 25.42
CA SER A 421 -1.02 6.50 24.58
C SER A 421 -0.50 6.68 23.15
N LEU A 422 -1.42 6.60 22.18
CA LEU A 422 -1.11 6.74 20.76
C LEU A 422 -1.29 8.18 20.32
N PHE A 423 -0.28 8.72 19.65
CA PHE A 423 -0.26 10.06 19.07
C PHE A 423 -0.10 9.96 17.56
N VAL A 424 -0.62 10.96 16.84
CA VAL A 424 -0.45 11.12 15.40
C VAL A 424 0.11 12.51 15.14
N ASP A 425 1.21 12.55 14.40
CA ASP A 425 1.76 13.74 13.77
C ASP A 425 1.47 13.65 12.27
N MET A 426 0.44 14.36 11.84
CA MET A 426 -0.12 14.32 10.49
C MET A 426 0.31 15.55 9.70
N ALA A 427 0.84 15.33 8.50
CA ALA A 427 1.10 16.41 7.56
C ALA A 427 -0.19 17.02 6.99
N ASP A 428 -0.09 18.26 6.49
CA ASP A 428 -1.19 18.88 5.73
C ASP A 428 -1.35 18.29 4.31
N LEU A 429 -0.43 17.41 3.92
CA LEU A 429 -0.39 16.80 2.60
C LEU A 429 -0.94 15.37 2.73
N LEU A 430 -2.19 15.17 2.33
CA LEU A 430 -2.76 13.83 2.22
C LEU A 430 -2.45 13.25 0.82
N PRO A 431 -2.15 11.95 0.71
CA PRO A 431 -2.01 11.31 -0.57
C PRO A 431 -3.32 11.36 -1.38
N ILE A 432 -3.18 11.67 -2.66
CA ILE A 432 -4.21 11.46 -3.67
C ILE A 432 -3.94 10.09 -4.26
N SER A 433 -4.90 9.19 -4.16
CA SER A 433 -4.85 7.87 -4.79
C SER A 433 -5.94 7.72 -5.83
N GLY A 434 -5.89 6.68 -6.63
CA GLY A 434 -6.97 6.41 -7.57
C GLY A 434 -6.61 5.31 -8.53
N ARG A 435 -7.52 5.07 -9.46
CA ARG A 435 -7.35 4.07 -10.51
C ARG A 435 -7.61 4.64 -11.90
N VAL A 436 -6.99 4.02 -12.89
CA VAL A 436 -7.24 4.30 -14.30
C VAL A 436 -7.70 3.04 -15.01
N TYR A 437 -8.78 3.11 -15.78
CA TYR A 437 -9.33 1.96 -16.50
C TYR A 437 -9.94 2.34 -17.85
N HIS A 438 -10.04 1.38 -18.76
CA HIS A 438 -10.65 1.58 -20.07
C HIS A 438 -12.18 1.59 -20.00
N TRP A 439 -12.82 2.55 -20.69
CA TRP A 439 -14.27 2.77 -20.59
C TRP A 439 -15.15 1.57 -20.99
N ALA A 440 -14.78 0.81 -22.02
CA ALA A 440 -15.64 -0.27 -22.54
C ALA A 440 -15.30 -1.66 -21.99
N SER A 441 -14.00 -1.95 -21.87
CA SER A 441 -13.54 -3.26 -21.39
C SER A 441 -13.38 -3.31 -19.87
N HIS A 442 -13.48 -2.15 -19.20
CA HIS A 442 -13.30 -1.97 -17.75
C HIS A 442 -11.96 -2.44 -17.21
N ALA A 443 -11.00 -2.68 -18.11
CA ALA A 443 -9.68 -3.17 -17.77
C ALA A 443 -8.84 -2.07 -17.14
N LEU A 444 -8.18 -2.39 -16.04
CA LEU A 444 -7.28 -1.49 -15.32
C LEU A 444 -6.00 -1.24 -16.13
N LEU A 445 -5.55 0.01 -16.17
CA LEU A 445 -4.50 0.50 -17.07
C LEU A 445 -3.26 0.97 -16.30
N GLY A 446 -2.18 0.20 -16.42
CA GLY A 446 -0.85 0.58 -15.90
C GLY A 446 0.01 1.35 -16.87
N GLY A 447 0.85 2.25 -16.38
CA GLY A 447 1.71 3.13 -17.19
C GLY A 447 1.04 4.44 -17.61
N VAL A 448 0.00 4.88 -16.90
CA VAL A 448 -0.61 6.21 -17.05
C VAL A 448 0.14 7.18 -16.14
N GLN A 449 0.59 8.31 -16.65
CA GLN A 449 1.24 9.36 -15.87
C GLN A 449 0.17 10.30 -15.29
N LEU A 450 0.26 10.58 -13.99
CA LEU A 450 -0.63 11.45 -13.23
C LEU A 450 0.19 12.64 -12.72
N ASP A 451 -0.18 13.84 -13.13
CA ASP A 451 0.53 15.08 -12.78
C ASP A 451 -0.40 16.04 -12.06
N VAL A 452 0.05 16.55 -10.91
CA VAL A 452 -0.63 17.62 -10.18
C VAL A 452 0.09 18.94 -10.45
N VAL A 453 -0.65 19.91 -10.97
CA VAL A 453 -0.15 21.27 -11.25
C VAL A 453 -0.93 22.30 -10.45
N GLU A 454 -0.28 23.39 -10.07
CA GLU A 454 -0.95 24.53 -9.44
C GLU A 454 -1.98 25.14 -10.41
N ALA A 455 -3.17 25.50 -9.92
CA ALA A 455 -4.16 26.17 -10.76
C ALA A 455 -3.73 27.65 -10.95
N THR A 456 -3.33 28.02 -12.17
CA THR A 456 -3.04 29.42 -12.51
C THR A 456 -4.35 30.14 -12.84
N GLY A 457 -4.56 31.32 -12.26
CA GLY A 457 -5.78 32.15 -12.45
C GLY A 457 -5.95 32.77 -13.85
N GLY A 458 -5.47 32.13 -14.91
CA GLY A 458 -5.57 32.59 -16.30
C GLY A 458 -5.07 31.52 -17.27
N GLY A 459 -5.97 31.01 -18.12
CA GLY A 459 -5.82 29.76 -18.89
C GLY A 459 -4.78 29.71 -20.01
N GLU A 460 -3.56 30.22 -19.81
CA GLU A 460 -2.42 30.00 -20.72
C GLU A 460 -1.09 29.63 -20.03
N ASP A 461 -0.94 29.83 -18.71
CA ASP A 461 0.28 29.41 -17.99
C ASP A 461 0.08 28.03 -17.34
N VAL A 462 0.90 27.05 -17.71
CA VAL A 462 0.96 25.76 -17.00
C VAL A 462 1.55 26.04 -15.62
N GLY A 463 0.79 25.78 -14.56
CA GLY A 463 1.26 25.93 -13.19
C GLY A 463 2.48 25.07 -12.88
N GLU A 464 3.14 25.34 -11.76
CA GLU A 464 4.27 24.52 -11.32
C GLU A 464 3.82 23.07 -11.13
N LEU A 465 4.63 22.10 -11.56
CA LEU A 465 4.40 20.68 -11.31
C LEU A 465 4.68 20.38 -9.83
N LEU A 466 3.64 20.03 -9.08
CA LEU A 466 3.67 19.87 -7.63
C LEU A 466 3.87 18.42 -7.21
N ALA A 467 3.39 17.47 -8.01
CA ALA A 467 3.57 16.04 -7.81
C ALA A 467 3.34 15.26 -9.10
N THR A 468 3.93 14.07 -9.17
CA THR A 468 3.74 13.14 -10.30
C THR A 468 3.73 11.69 -9.80
N ALA A 469 2.97 10.82 -10.45
CA ALA A 469 3.01 9.38 -10.27
C ALA A 469 2.70 8.64 -11.58
N VAL A 470 2.94 7.34 -11.59
CA VAL A 470 2.57 6.46 -12.70
C VAL A 470 1.73 5.31 -12.17
N SER A 471 0.62 5.00 -12.84
CA SER A 471 -0.22 3.87 -12.44
C SER A 471 0.51 2.53 -12.60
N ASP A 472 0.31 1.63 -11.63
CA ASP A 472 0.89 0.29 -11.62
C ASP A 472 0.17 -0.67 -12.59
N SER A 473 0.63 -1.91 -12.71
CA SER A 473 -0.01 -2.91 -13.59
C SER A 473 -1.47 -3.24 -13.23
N GLY A 474 -1.91 -2.93 -12.01
CA GLY A 474 -3.29 -3.02 -11.55
C GLY A 474 -4.07 -1.73 -11.76
N GLY A 475 -3.53 -0.77 -12.50
CA GLY A 475 -4.13 0.52 -12.81
C GLY A 475 -4.24 1.47 -11.62
N GLN A 476 -3.65 1.16 -10.47
CA GLN A 476 -3.73 1.97 -9.26
C GLN A 476 -2.55 2.95 -9.21
N TYR A 477 -2.74 4.11 -8.57
CA TYR A 477 -1.67 5.05 -8.29
C TYR A 477 -1.88 5.73 -6.93
N SER A 478 -0.80 6.29 -6.39
CA SER A 478 -0.82 7.17 -5.22
C SER A 478 0.29 8.20 -5.35
N LEU A 479 0.00 9.45 -5.01
CA LEU A 479 0.95 10.56 -5.00
C LEU A 479 0.65 11.49 -3.83
N VAL A 480 1.65 12.21 -3.33
CA VAL A 480 1.42 13.28 -2.37
C VAL A 480 1.68 14.62 -3.03
N SER A 481 0.62 15.42 -3.13
CA SER A 481 0.72 16.78 -3.66
C SER A 481 1.16 17.74 -2.57
N LYS A 482 2.13 18.60 -2.89
CA LYS A 482 2.51 19.77 -2.06
C LYS A 482 1.62 20.99 -2.32
N ALA A 483 0.53 20.84 -3.08
CA ALA A 483 -0.40 21.92 -3.39
C ALA A 483 -0.96 22.58 -2.14
N VAL A 484 -0.97 23.91 -2.16
CA VAL A 484 -1.63 24.76 -1.17
C VAL A 484 -2.71 25.56 -1.89
N GLY A 485 -3.98 25.21 -1.66
CA GLY A 485 -5.11 25.81 -2.38
C GLY A 485 -5.44 25.06 -3.67
N ASP A 486 -5.79 25.80 -4.71
CA ASP A 486 -6.35 25.24 -5.95
C ASP A 486 -5.28 24.61 -6.84
N ALA A 487 -5.54 23.39 -7.29
CA ALA A 487 -4.68 22.61 -8.15
C ALA A 487 -5.51 21.77 -9.13
N VAL A 488 -4.85 21.19 -10.13
CA VAL A 488 -5.46 20.28 -11.09
C VAL A 488 -4.64 19.01 -11.16
N ILE A 489 -5.28 17.84 -11.04
CA ILE A 489 -4.66 16.56 -11.35
C ILE A 489 -5.06 16.13 -12.76
N SER A 490 -4.08 15.87 -13.61
CA SER A 490 -4.29 15.44 -15.00
C SER A 490 -3.65 14.08 -15.25
N ALA A 491 -4.19 13.33 -16.21
CA ALA A 491 -3.72 12.00 -16.56
C ALA A 491 -3.34 11.94 -18.04
N THR A 492 -2.18 11.37 -18.34
CA THR A 492 -1.69 11.22 -19.72
C THR A 492 -1.11 9.82 -19.94
N ARG A 493 -1.18 9.33 -21.17
CA ARG A 493 -0.66 8.01 -21.53
C ARG A 493 -0.14 8.01 -22.97
N ASP A 494 1.10 7.57 -23.13
CA ASP A 494 1.67 7.32 -24.45
C ASP A 494 1.05 6.06 -25.09
N LEU A 495 0.93 6.09 -26.42
CA LEU A 495 0.50 4.91 -27.17
C LEU A 495 1.56 3.81 -27.12
N ALA A 496 1.13 2.60 -26.75
CA ALA A 496 1.92 1.39 -26.91
C ALA A 496 1.68 0.76 -28.29
N LEU A 497 2.60 -0.10 -28.74
CA LEU A 497 2.46 -0.82 -30.03
C LEU A 497 1.14 -1.62 -30.15
N GLN A 498 0.62 -2.12 -29.03
CA GLN A 498 -0.64 -2.84 -28.98
C GLN A 498 -1.85 -1.92 -29.26
N ASP A 499 -1.78 -0.65 -28.84
CA ASP A 499 -2.86 0.33 -28.97
C ASP A 499 -3.04 0.76 -30.44
N MET A 500 -1.99 0.59 -31.25
CA MET A 500 -1.97 0.97 -32.66
C MET A 500 -2.32 -0.19 -33.61
N SER A 501 -2.33 -1.44 -33.13
CA SER A 501 -2.44 -2.63 -33.97
C SER A 501 -3.90 -3.05 -34.20
N ARG A 502 -4.56 -2.46 -35.22
CA ARG A 502 -5.94 -2.81 -35.63
C ARG A 502 -7.01 -2.65 -34.55
N VAL A 503 -6.77 -1.78 -33.57
CA VAL A 503 -7.78 -1.43 -32.56
C VAL A 503 -8.91 -0.63 -33.22
N VAL A 504 -8.57 0.45 -33.93
CA VAL A 504 -9.57 1.19 -34.71
C VAL A 504 -9.80 0.48 -36.04
N THR A 505 -11.05 0.14 -36.31
CA THR A 505 -11.45 -0.64 -37.49
C THR A 505 -12.52 0.07 -38.32
N SER A 506 -12.92 -0.55 -39.44
CA SER A 506 -14.08 -0.07 -40.21
C SER A 506 -15.40 -0.15 -39.43
N ALA A 507 -15.48 -0.97 -38.37
CA ALA A 507 -16.66 -1.02 -37.51
C ALA A 507 -16.80 0.26 -36.69
N ASP A 508 -15.70 0.87 -36.25
CA ASP A 508 -15.68 2.16 -35.56
C ASP A 508 -16.07 3.31 -36.48
N ALA A 509 -15.57 3.30 -37.72
CA ALA A 509 -15.99 4.27 -38.72
C ALA A 509 -17.50 4.19 -39.00
N LEU A 510 -18.07 2.97 -38.99
CA LEU A 510 -19.51 2.78 -39.09
C LEU A 510 -20.25 3.29 -37.85
N ALA A 511 -19.73 3.04 -36.64
CA ALA A 511 -20.30 3.53 -35.39
C ALA A 511 -20.30 5.07 -35.34
N ALA A 512 -19.18 5.73 -35.67
CA ALA A 512 -19.08 7.18 -35.82
C ALA A 512 -20.09 7.72 -36.85
N LEU A 513 -20.24 7.04 -37.99
CA LEU A 513 -21.20 7.44 -39.02
C LEU A 513 -22.65 7.34 -38.51
N LYS A 514 -22.99 6.27 -37.79
CA LYS A 514 -24.30 6.11 -37.15
C LYS A 514 -24.56 7.28 -36.20
N ILE A 515 -23.62 7.59 -35.30
CA ILE A 515 -23.73 8.72 -34.37
C ILE A 515 -23.96 10.03 -35.13
N ALA A 516 -23.17 10.31 -36.17
CA ALA A 516 -23.28 11.53 -36.97
C ALA A 516 -24.69 11.72 -37.58
N VAL A 517 -25.32 10.63 -38.05
CA VAL A 517 -26.67 10.66 -38.60
C VAL A 517 -27.78 10.52 -37.55
N GLY A 518 -27.44 10.41 -36.26
CA GLY A 518 -28.40 10.28 -35.15
C GLY A 518 -28.94 8.86 -34.97
N ILE A 519 -28.19 7.85 -35.38
CA ILE A 519 -28.49 6.44 -35.15
C ILE A 519 -27.62 5.94 -34.00
N ASN A 520 -28.22 5.17 -33.08
CA ASN A 520 -27.51 4.52 -31.99
C ASN A 520 -26.45 3.54 -32.54
N PRO A 521 -25.15 3.67 -32.16
CA PRO A 521 -24.11 2.79 -32.65
C PRO A 521 -24.21 1.36 -32.11
N ASN A 522 -24.83 1.18 -30.93
CA ASN A 522 -24.81 -0.06 -30.17
C ASN A 522 -25.60 -1.18 -30.87
N PRO A 523 -25.16 -2.46 -30.74
CA PRO A 523 -25.86 -3.59 -31.33
C PRO A 523 -27.30 -3.77 -30.80
N ASN A 524 -27.52 -3.45 -29.53
CA ASN A 524 -28.84 -3.42 -28.90
C ASN A 524 -29.24 -1.96 -28.66
N GLU A 525 -30.18 -1.46 -29.46
CA GLU A 525 -30.63 -0.06 -29.42
C GLU A 525 -31.37 0.32 -28.14
N ILE A 526 -31.67 -0.65 -27.26
CA ILE A 526 -32.20 -0.39 -25.91
C ILE A 526 -31.19 0.38 -25.05
N TYR A 527 -29.88 0.10 -25.23
CA TYR A 527 -28.85 0.82 -24.48
C TYR A 527 -28.49 2.13 -25.17
N PRO A 528 -28.47 3.27 -24.45
CA PRO A 528 -28.15 4.56 -25.03
C PRO A 528 -26.70 4.63 -25.51
N THR A 529 -26.40 5.58 -26.40
CA THR A 529 -25.02 5.91 -26.75
C THR A 529 -24.32 6.50 -25.53
N SER A 530 -23.22 5.89 -25.09
CA SER A 530 -22.44 6.39 -23.95
C SER A 530 -21.75 7.73 -24.30
N PRO A 531 -21.58 8.65 -23.33
CA PRO A 531 -20.74 9.84 -23.46
C PRO A 531 -19.33 9.53 -23.99
N TYR A 532 -18.73 8.43 -23.56
CA TYR A 532 -17.39 8.02 -23.98
C TYR A 532 -17.35 7.58 -25.46
N GLN A 533 -18.45 7.08 -26.02
CA GLN A 533 -18.56 6.81 -27.45
C GLN A 533 -18.60 8.10 -28.27
N TYR A 534 -19.28 9.13 -27.77
CA TYR A 534 -19.30 10.43 -28.41
C TYR A 534 -17.91 11.07 -28.41
N ILE A 535 -17.18 10.99 -27.29
CA ILE A 535 -15.79 11.47 -27.16
C ILE A 535 -14.87 10.69 -28.10
N ALA A 536 -14.96 9.35 -28.13
CA ALA A 536 -14.16 8.51 -29.03
C ALA A 536 -14.47 8.80 -30.52
N ALA A 537 -15.70 9.18 -30.85
CA ALA A 537 -16.13 9.44 -32.21
C ALA A 537 -15.73 10.81 -32.75
N ASP A 538 -15.49 11.83 -31.90
CA ASP A 538 -15.02 13.16 -32.32
C ASP A 538 -13.50 13.18 -32.50
N VAL A 539 -13.04 12.47 -33.54
CA VAL A 539 -11.62 12.23 -33.81
C VAL A 539 -10.89 13.52 -34.20
N ASN A 540 -11.57 14.49 -34.82
CA ASN A 540 -10.95 15.76 -35.19
C ASN A 540 -10.97 16.82 -34.08
N LYS A 541 -11.64 16.52 -32.96
CA LYS A 541 -11.81 17.36 -31.79
C LYS A 541 -12.45 18.72 -32.09
N ASP A 542 -13.46 18.75 -32.96
CA ASP A 542 -14.15 20.00 -33.33
C ASP A 542 -15.41 20.30 -32.50
N GLY A 543 -15.75 19.41 -31.57
CA GLY A 543 -16.86 19.53 -30.62
C GLY A 543 -18.16 18.94 -31.14
N ARG A 544 -18.11 18.19 -32.26
CA ARG A 544 -19.25 17.58 -32.94
C ARG A 544 -18.85 16.27 -33.59
N VAL A 545 -19.79 15.33 -33.66
CA VAL A 545 -19.63 14.09 -34.42
C VAL A 545 -20.32 14.22 -35.77
N THR A 546 -19.52 14.25 -36.83
CA THR A 546 -19.98 14.43 -38.21
C THR A 546 -19.48 13.30 -39.14
N SER A 547 -19.87 13.34 -40.41
CA SER A 547 -19.30 12.43 -41.42
C SER A 547 -17.80 12.64 -41.64
N ALA A 548 -17.25 13.80 -41.25
CA ALA A 548 -15.82 14.05 -41.32
C ALA A 548 -15.07 13.13 -40.33
N ASP A 549 -15.63 12.90 -39.16
CA ASP A 549 -15.05 12.05 -38.13
C ASP A 549 -15.11 10.57 -38.50
N ALA A 550 -16.24 10.13 -39.06
CA ALA A 550 -16.36 8.79 -39.62
C ALA A 550 -15.32 8.53 -40.73
N LEU A 551 -15.08 9.52 -41.59
CA LEU A 551 -14.05 9.43 -42.62
C LEU A 551 -12.64 9.41 -42.00
N SER A 552 -12.37 10.24 -40.99
CA SER A 552 -11.09 10.26 -40.28
C SER A 552 -10.82 8.93 -39.58
N THR A 553 -11.82 8.36 -38.90
CA THR A 553 -11.77 7.04 -38.27
C THR A 553 -11.46 5.95 -39.30
N LEU A 554 -12.08 6.01 -40.49
CA LEU A 554 -11.78 5.06 -41.57
C LEU A 554 -10.33 5.20 -42.06
N LYS A 555 -9.80 6.42 -42.16
CA LYS A 555 -8.39 6.65 -42.54
C LYS A 555 -7.42 6.05 -41.51
N ILE A 556 -7.75 6.17 -40.22
CA ILE A 556 -6.99 5.52 -39.14
C ILE A 556 -7.06 4.00 -39.31
N ALA A 557 -8.26 3.44 -39.48
CA ALA A 557 -8.47 1.99 -39.62
C ALA A 557 -7.70 1.36 -40.79
N VAL A 558 -7.49 2.10 -41.89
CA VAL A 558 -6.73 1.63 -43.05
C VAL A 558 -5.24 2.01 -43.03
N GLY A 559 -4.78 2.70 -41.98
CA GLY A 559 -3.37 3.06 -41.78
C GLY A 559 -2.83 4.09 -42.78
N LEU A 560 -3.64 5.09 -43.15
CA LEU A 560 -3.19 6.15 -44.05
C LEU A 560 -2.27 7.15 -43.34
N SER A 561 -1.17 7.54 -43.98
CA SER A 561 -0.14 8.43 -43.40
C SER A 561 -0.59 9.86 -43.07
N GLU A 562 -1.72 10.30 -43.64
CA GLU A 562 -2.34 11.61 -43.41
C GLU A 562 -3.53 11.53 -42.43
N SER A 563 -3.66 10.43 -41.67
CA SER A 563 -4.69 10.32 -40.64
C SER A 563 -4.34 11.17 -39.43
N ILE A 564 -5.36 11.60 -38.70
CA ILE A 564 -5.17 12.20 -37.38
C ILE A 564 -4.47 11.16 -36.48
N PRO A 565 -3.41 11.54 -35.74
CA PRO A 565 -2.77 10.62 -34.82
C PRO A 565 -3.78 10.08 -33.80
N GLN A 566 -3.67 8.80 -33.50
CA GLN A 566 -4.38 8.24 -32.36
C GLN A 566 -3.78 8.77 -31.07
N GLU A 567 -4.58 8.79 -30.02
CA GLU A 567 -4.16 9.20 -28.69
C GLU A 567 -5.18 8.72 -27.65
N TRP A 568 -4.71 8.62 -26.41
CA TRP A 568 -5.55 8.37 -25.25
C TRP A 568 -6.11 9.70 -24.72
N LEU A 569 -7.41 9.74 -24.51
CA LEU A 569 -8.08 10.78 -23.72
C LEU A 569 -8.43 10.19 -22.36
N LEU A 570 -8.06 10.91 -21.30
CA LEU A 570 -8.29 10.51 -19.91
C LEU A 570 -9.26 11.51 -19.29
N VAL A 571 -10.42 11.03 -18.87
CA VAL A 571 -11.51 11.83 -18.32
C VAL A 571 -11.68 11.49 -16.83
N PRO A 572 -11.82 12.46 -15.92
CA PRO A 572 -12.14 12.15 -14.53
C PRO A 572 -13.41 11.30 -14.43
N GLU A 573 -13.39 10.24 -13.61
CA GLU A 573 -14.56 9.35 -13.44
C GLU A 573 -15.76 10.09 -12.83
N ILE A 574 -15.48 11.12 -12.04
CA ILE A 574 -16.50 11.92 -11.35
C ILE A 574 -17.26 12.87 -12.29
N GLU A 575 -16.87 12.94 -13.57
CA GLU A 575 -17.61 13.75 -14.55
C GLU A 575 -19.04 13.22 -14.71
N ASP A 576 -19.99 14.12 -14.44
CA ASP A 576 -21.41 13.86 -14.59
C ASP A 576 -21.86 14.31 -15.98
N PHE A 577 -22.15 13.33 -16.83
CA PHE A 577 -22.69 13.58 -18.16
C PHE A 577 -24.20 13.42 -18.21
N TRP A 578 -24.91 13.27 -17.08
CA TRP A 578 -26.33 12.99 -17.06
C TRP A 578 -27.13 14.18 -16.51
N ASP A 579 -28.08 14.69 -17.30
CA ASP A 579 -29.03 15.69 -16.82
C ASP A 579 -30.27 14.97 -16.24
N GLU A 580 -30.43 15.00 -14.92
CA GLU A 580 -31.55 14.33 -14.25
C GLU A 580 -32.91 14.99 -14.51
N THR A 581 -32.90 16.26 -14.93
CA THR A 581 -34.12 16.99 -15.25
C THR A 581 -34.64 16.63 -16.63
N LEU A 582 -33.72 16.45 -17.58
CA LEU A 582 -34.05 16.08 -18.97
C LEU A 582 -34.08 14.56 -19.18
N GLU A 583 -33.51 13.78 -18.25
CA GLU A 583 -33.31 12.34 -18.38
C GLU A 583 -32.50 12.00 -19.67
N GLU A 584 -31.49 12.81 -19.96
CA GLU A 584 -30.66 12.69 -21.17
C GLU A 584 -29.18 12.98 -20.85
N TYR A 585 -28.27 12.44 -21.65
CA TYR A 585 -26.85 12.79 -21.55
C TYR A 585 -26.60 14.23 -22.04
N THR A 586 -25.73 14.96 -21.35
CA THR A 586 -25.29 16.32 -21.69
C THR A 586 -24.45 16.35 -22.96
N LEU A 587 -23.70 15.29 -23.24
CA LEU A 587 -22.99 15.11 -24.51
C LEU A 587 -23.93 14.60 -25.61
N SER A 588 -23.77 15.18 -26.78
CA SER A 588 -24.52 14.78 -27.97
C SER A 588 -23.65 14.93 -29.21
N LYS A 589 -24.08 14.37 -30.35
CA LYS A 589 -23.37 14.57 -31.63
C LYS A 589 -23.17 16.04 -32.04
N SER A 590 -23.87 16.98 -31.43
CA SER A 590 -23.78 18.42 -31.75
C SER A 590 -22.99 19.22 -30.72
N PHE A 591 -22.62 18.60 -29.59
CA PHE A 591 -21.91 19.22 -28.48
C PHE A 591 -21.10 18.15 -27.74
N ILE A 592 -19.78 18.18 -27.96
CA ILE A 592 -18.80 17.32 -27.31
C ILE A 592 -17.84 18.18 -26.50
N GLU A 593 -17.57 17.74 -25.28
CA GLU A 593 -16.53 18.28 -24.42
C GLU A 593 -15.72 17.08 -23.90
N TRP A 594 -14.40 17.12 -24.09
CA TRP A 594 -13.53 15.97 -23.83
C TRP A 594 -13.03 15.90 -22.39
N TYR A 595 -13.23 16.96 -21.58
CA TYR A 595 -12.80 17.06 -20.18
C TYR A 595 -11.36 16.57 -19.91
N SER A 596 -10.47 16.70 -20.89
CA SER A 596 -9.10 16.21 -20.84
C SER A 596 -8.15 17.15 -20.08
N GLY A 597 -8.68 18.19 -19.45
CA GLY A 597 -7.91 19.17 -18.67
C GLY A 597 -7.51 18.66 -17.28
N GLY A 598 -8.04 17.51 -16.86
CA GLY A 598 -7.85 16.96 -15.52
C GLY A 598 -8.95 17.38 -14.55
N LEU A 599 -8.84 16.87 -13.32
CA LEU A 599 -9.77 17.13 -12.23
C LEU A 599 -9.26 18.30 -11.38
N PRO A 600 -9.95 19.46 -11.35
CA PRO A 600 -9.62 20.55 -10.43
C PRO A 600 -9.99 20.18 -9.00
N PHE A 601 -9.19 20.64 -8.04
CA PHE A 601 -9.47 20.46 -6.62
C PHE A 601 -8.81 21.53 -5.76
N THR A 602 -9.25 21.64 -4.51
CA THR A 602 -8.61 22.46 -3.48
C THR A 602 -7.96 21.53 -2.44
N SER A 603 -6.64 21.63 -2.27
CA SER A 603 -5.92 20.84 -1.27
C SER A 603 -6.33 21.25 0.15
N PRO A 604 -6.54 20.29 1.09
CA PRO A 604 -6.29 18.85 1.00
C PRO A 604 -7.57 18.01 0.77
N GLU A 605 -8.61 18.58 0.16
CA GLU A 605 -9.95 17.94 0.11
C GLU A 605 -10.02 16.76 -0.87
N LEU A 606 -9.13 16.72 -1.87
CA LEU A 606 -9.03 15.61 -2.81
C LEU A 606 -8.14 14.51 -2.26
N SER A 607 -8.61 13.27 -2.41
CA SER A 607 -7.99 12.08 -1.84
C SER A 607 -8.15 10.85 -2.72
N GLU A 608 -9.19 10.84 -3.54
CA GLU A 608 -9.37 9.89 -4.62
C GLU A 608 -9.58 10.63 -5.94
N ALA A 609 -8.90 10.21 -7.00
CA ALA A 609 -9.09 10.73 -8.35
C ALA A 609 -8.97 9.58 -9.37
N ASN A 610 -10.12 9.05 -9.80
CA ASN A 610 -10.14 7.99 -10.81
C ASN A 610 -10.26 8.59 -12.21
N PHE A 611 -9.68 7.91 -13.20
CA PHE A 611 -9.74 8.33 -14.60
C PHE A 611 -10.25 7.22 -15.51
N VAL A 612 -11.10 7.59 -16.45
CA VAL A 612 -11.63 6.73 -17.51
C VAL A 612 -10.84 7.02 -18.78
N ALA A 613 -10.23 5.97 -19.34
CA ALA A 613 -9.42 6.05 -20.54
C ALA A 613 -10.22 5.70 -21.79
N ILE A 614 -10.03 6.53 -22.82
CA ILE A 614 -10.76 6.47 -24.08
C ILE A 614 -9.73 6.56 -25.20
N LEU A 615 -9.67 5.56 -26.07
CA LEU A 615 -8.82 5.61 -27.24
C LEU A 615 -9.56 6.32 -28.38
N LEU A 616 -9.00 7.44 -28.85
CA LEU A 616 -9.63 8.23 -29.90
C LEU A 616 -9.80 7.40 -31.19
N GLY A 617 -11.03 7.33 -31.69
CA GLY A 617 -11.43 6.53 -32.85
C GLY A 617 -11.90 5.11 -32.54
N ASP A 618 -11.74 4.58 -31.32
CA ASP A 618 -12.28 3.26 -30.92
C ASP A 618 -13.72 3.40 -30.38
N VAL A 619 -14.63 3.74 -31.28
CA VAL A 619 -16.01 4.14 -30.95
C VAL A 619 -16.85 2.99 -30.41
N ASN A 620 -16.55 1.76 -30.82
CA ASN A 620 -17.26 0.58 -30.33
C ASN A 620 -16.57 -0.08 -29.12
N GLY A 621 -15.43 0.45 -28.66
CA GLY A 621 -14.71 -0.04 -27.50
C GLY A 621 -14.04 -1.39 -27.72
N SER A 622 -13.54 -1.65 -28.92
CA SER A 622 -12.91 -2.92 -29.31
C SER A 622 -11.47 -3.10 -28.84
N TRP A 623 -10.88 -2.08 -28.20
CA TRP A 623 -9.58 -2.22 -27.56
C TRP A 623 -9.60 -3.33 -26.51
N GLU A 624 -8.68 -4.29 -26.67
CA GLU A 624 -8.49 -5.40 -25.72
C GLU A 624 -7.23 -5.15 -24.87
N PRO A 625 -7.33 -5.35 -23.54
CA PRO A 625 -6.19 -5.22 -22.66
C PRO A 625 -5.19 -6.38 -22.85
N PRO A 626 -3.94 -6.23 -22.36
CA PRO A 626 -3.00 -7.34 -22.28
C PRO A 626 -3.60 -8.54 -21.53
N ALA A 627 -3.22 -9.77 -21.94
CA ALA A 627 -3.69 -10.98 -21.29
C ALA A 627 -3.34 -10.98 -19.78
N GLY A 628 -4.34 -11.24 -18.94
CA GLY A 628 -4.19 -11.24 -17.48
C GLY A 628 -4.45 -9.88 -16.80
N ALA A 629 -4.86 -8.85 -17.56
CA ALA A 629 -5.30 -7.59 -16.97
C ALA A 629 -6.53 -7.78 -16.07
N SER A 630 -6.51 -7.12 -14.91
CA SER A 630 -7.65 -7.05 -14.00
C SER A 630 -8.73 -6.14 -14.58
N VAL A 631 -10.00 -6.47 -14.34
CA VAL A 631 -11.17 -5.78 -14.89
C VAL A 631 -12.11 -5.42 -13.74
N LEU A 632 -12.67 -4.20 -13.76
CA LEU A 632 -13.70 -3.79 -12.81
C LEU A 632 -15.00 -4.56 -13.08
N ASN A 633 -15.63 -5.04 -12.02
CA ASN A 633 -16.89 -5.78 -12.14
C ASN A 633 -18.10 -4.84 -12.20
N ILE A 634 -19.27 -5.40 -12.53
CA ILE A 634 -20.50 -4.60 -12.62
C ILE A 634 -20.91 -3.97 -11.28
N GLU A 635 -20.60 -4.61 -10.15
CA GLU A 635 -20.94 -4.11 -8.81
C GLU A 635 -20.25 -2.77 -8.52
N TYR A 636 -19.05 -2.56 -9.04
CA TYR A 636 -18.36 -1.27 -8.97
C TYR A 636 -19.20 -0.14 -9.58
N PHE A 637 -19.73 -0.34 -10.79
CA PHE A 637 -20.54 0.67 -11.47
C PHE A 637 -21.92 0.84 -10.84
N ILE A 638 -22.51 -0.24 -10.30
CA ILE A 638 -23.74 -0.15 -9.50
C ILE A 638 -23.51 0.71 -8.25
N ALA A 639 -22.34 0.61 -7.60
CA ALA A 639 -21.99 1.45 -6.48
C ALA A 639 -21.90 2.93 -6.88
N LEU A 640 -21.29 3.26 -8.04
CA LEU A 640 -21.25 4.63 -8.57
C LEU A 640 -22.65 5.17 -8.88
N GLN A 641 -23.51 4.36 -9.50
CA GLN A 641 -24.90 4.73 -9.74
C GLN A 641 -25.66 4.96 -8.43
N THR A 642 -25.44 4.12 -7.42
CA THR A 642 -26.07 4.24 -6.10
C THR A 642 -25.58 5.48 -5.36
N ALA A 643 -24.31 5.87 -5.57
CA ALA A 643 -23.75 7.12 -5.09
C ALA A 643 -24.31 8.36 -5.83
N GLY A 644 -25.09 8.15 -6.90
CA GLY A 644 -25.78 9.20 -7.63
C GLY A 644 -24.92 9.89 -8.68
N LEU A 645 -23.81 9.28 -9.15
CA LEU A 645 -22.99 9.87 -10.20
C LEU A 645 -23.70 9.86 -11.57
N ALA A 646 -24.03 8.66 -12.07
CA ALA A 646 -24.70 8.50 -13.36
C ALA A 646 -25.29 7.09 -13.50
N SER A 647 -26.06 6.84 -14.56
CA SER A 647 -26.47 5.48 -14.94
C SER A 647 -25.28 4.63 -15.36
N ILE A 648 -25.32 3.31 -15.12
CA ILE A 648 -24.19 2.40 -15.42
C ILE A 648 -23.81 2.40 -16.91
N GLU A 649 -24.76 2.72 -17.78
CA GLU A 649 -24.60 2.84 -19.22
C GLU A 649 -23.65 3.97 -19.62
N GLN A 650 -23.41 4.96 -18.76
CA GLN A 650 -22.40 6.00 -18.96
C GLN A 650 -21.03 5.35 -19.17
N TRP A 651 -20.67 4.43 -18.28
CA TRP A 651 -19.41 3.68 -18.33
C TRP A 651 -19.47 2.47 -19.26
N GLY A 652 -20.36 2.46 -20.26
CA GLY A 652 -20.41 1.38 -21.26
C GLY A 652 -20.82 0.00 -20.70
N VAL A 653 -21.41 -0.04 -19.51
CA VAL A 653 -21.92 -1.28 -18.91
C VAL A 653 -23.31 -1.56 -19.48
N PHE A 654 -23.42 -2.65 -20.26
CA PHE A 654 -24.67 -3.08 -20.87
C PHE A 654 -25.06 -4.49 -20.37
N PRO A 655 -25.85 -4.60 -19.28
CA PRO A 655 -26.17 -5.89 -18.66
C PRO A 655 -26.99 -6.76 -19.61
N SER A 656 -26.62 -8.02 -19.82
CA SER A 656 -27.41 -8.93 -20.66
C SER A 656 -28.81 -9.09 -20.07
N VAL A 657 -29.86 -8.82 -20.88
CA VAL A 657 -31.27 -8.97 -20.49
C VAL A 657 -31.63 -10.44 -20.27
#